data_AF-A0A9P1D3E6-F1
#
_entry.id   AF-A0A9P1D3E6-F1
#
_cell.length_a   1.000
_cell.length_b   1.000
_cell.length_c   1.000
_cell.angle_alpha   90.00
_cell.angle_beta   90.00
_cell.angle_gamma   90.00
#
_symmetry.space_group_name_H-M   'P 1'
#
loop_
_entity.id
_entity.type
_entity.pdbx_description
1 polymer ?
#
loop_
_entity_poly.entity_id
_entity_poly.type
_entity_poly.pdbx_seq_one_letter_code
_entity_poly.pdbx_strand_id
1 'polypeptide(L)'
;MGTRAQTSIAPYRHDPRTRLIELLKRWLRTNAANANISEEEVRRMCALCRDLLNYPNLFPSRNKTSFMHALSEAYEHLELQLRQVLERDRTCAELATRCLSLSRNLVSDAITFLLLAATHLTQTDNLPSLEVVVLWQSLPAIGNPLPSRADPQLQKSMQDAWSTLIGSLITSLLGLRWTFHLFAGVGTDQELKALAHDGGHGTSGTPGTPGAKDTLAQIHCVREEFAAGHFKLSGLAGPFREPQQQETRENLLVAVESLYDLLYLLGEVLLHFHRISDSLGDYGMIRVSLWLHPCLDSVIEKVQRLQASLKGLSKAVDAELVIAKARGRTVKKPLPSDRMSSRAHAAVERALVGQDCHLSALLHTLEELKTRSSPERLPHVVEGLGDACVQLQTVLTSPQFRARVGDSFPQRLPSLANMTRGSDQRPNLQLMNVDEAHDGHSAAYSDPEEPQEPQPYQDPPDQSLAYRDTAQKGQQKTEQNGAPADTADLPDADHSVCFFLFGQGEARRRSRSLSNAVWSTFRSMRGMRGPTWHASLPSTRGPSTPYTVAAPSSVPHGPHAPHAPNDLVSELSPDGWICRTGSGGRTSWHHTSLGPAPWDGQGREPDELFHAKPISIGGSQQRLGTRDARDTRDTRDTNPFSDDLEAEAMGATGATERTTEPGIRHAHADVTGFQPTPSVSAREQLEIRLERSPVTPVTPVTQETSQVMDFGPFTDSPFGNGHAQDASTRESRRASTMPGFMQKPLERGCLRAEVQRLTTGVQGWKAHDSRSLLITGSQLLIYQKGSTDQVKTVVDICDDVEQCSLLPDGVLSLEVRRKRRRSSSLSRFTPRSRKDLDERKLYFFKFEPQELAQQFNEILSQSRGTY
;
A
#
# COMPACT_ATOMS: atom_id res chain seq x y z
N MET A 1 -35.30 61.99 -45.21
CA MET A 1 -34.81 60.88 -46.04
C MET A 1 -33.43 60.49 -45.54
N GLY A 2 -33.30 59.35 -44.86
CA GLY A 2 -32.01 58.80 -44.41
C GLY A 2 -31.99 57.32 -44.76
N THR A 3 -31.31 56.98 -45.85
CA THR A 3 -31.14 55.60 -46.34
C THR A 3 -30.19 54.86 -45.41
N ARG A 4 -30.76 54.05 -44.51
CA ARG A 4 -30.03 53.11 -43.66
C ARG A 4 -29.44 52.04 -44.59
N ALA A 5 -28.14 52.12 -44.88
CA ALA A 5 -27.42 51.08 -45.60
C ALA A 5 -27.54 49.76 -44.84
N GLN A 6 -28.33 48.83 -45.36
CA GLN A 6 -28.30 47.43 -44.93
C GLN A 6 -26.98 46.83 -45.43
N THR A 7 -25.93 46.93 -44.62
CA THR A 7 -24.72 46.14 -44.82
C THR A 7 -25.11 44.67 -44.71
N SER A 8 -25.05 43.92 -45.81
CA SER A 8 -25.39 42.50 -45.85
C SER A 8 -24.40 41.70 -44.98
N ILE A 9 -24.81 41.32 -43.76
CA ILE A 9 -24.03 40.49 -42.80
C ILE A 9 -23.89 39.02 -43.28
N ALA A 10 -24.25 38.71 -44.53
CA ALA A 10 -24.40 37.34 -45.03
C ALA A 10 -23.13 36.52 -45.39
N PRO A 11 -21.91 37.05 -45.62
CA PRO A 11 -20.87 36.23 -46.28
C PRO A 11 -20.09 35.26 -45.37
N TYR A 12 -20.16 35.37 -44.04
CA TYR A 12 -19.29 34.57 -43.14
C TYR A 12 -19.91 33.29 -42.58
N ARG A 13 -21.22 33.06 -42.77
CA ARG A 13 -21.91 31.87 -42.21
C ARG A 13 -21.40 30.54 -42.77
N HIS A 14 -20.83 30.55 -43.97
CA HIS A 14 -20.33 29.35 -44.64
C HIS A 14 -18.80 29.20 -44.59
N ASP A 15 -18.09 30.14 -43.95
CA ASP A 15 -16.64 30.03 -43.78
C ASP A 15 -16.31 28.91 -42.77
N PRO A 16 -15.58 27.86 -43.16
CA PRO A 16 -15.25 26.73 -42.27
C PRO A 16 -14.48 27.18 -41.03
N ARG A 17 -13.67 28.25 -41.13
CA ARG A 17 -12.91 28.81 -39.99
C ARG A 17 -13.83 29.37 -38.93
N THR A 18 -14.79 30.20 -39.36
CA THR A 18 -15.79 30.80 -38.47
C THR A 18 -16.64 29.71 -37.82
N ARG A 19 -17.04 28.69 -38.59
CA ARG A 19 -17.80 27.55 -38.05
C ARG A 19 -17.03 26.75 -37.02
N LEU A 20 -15.73 26.52 -37.24
CA LEU A 20 -14.87 25.83 -36.29
C LEU A 20 -14.71 26.64 -35.00
N ILE A 21 -14.41 27.94 -35.09
CA ILE A 21 -14.30 28.80 -33.90
C ILE A 21 -15.63 28.84 -33.12
N GLU A 22 -16.77 28.94 -33.79
CA GLU A 22 -18.07 28.90 -33.12
C GLU A 22 -18.38 27.53 -32.49
N LEU A 23 -17.90 26.43 -33.09
CA LEU A 23 -17.96 25.10 -32.50
C LEU A 23 -17.12 25.03 -31.22
N LEU A 24 -15.86 25.49 -31.27
CA LEU A 24 -14.97 25.54 -30.10
C LEU A 24 -15.56 26.41 -28.98
N LYS A 25 -16.09 27.59 -29.31
CA LYS A 25 -16.79 28.45 -28.34
C LYS A 25 -18.01 27.76 -27.73
N ARG A 26 -18.83 27.08 -28.55
CA ARG A 26 -20.01 26.37 -28.06
C ARG A 26 -19.60 25.21 -27.14
N TRP A 27 -18.58 24.46 -27.52
CA TRP A 27 -18.02 23.40 -26.68
C TRP A 27 -17.51 23.97 -25.36
N LEU A 28 -16.70 25.02 -25.37
CA LEU A 28 -16.19 25.69 -24.17
C LEU A 28 -17.32 26.18 -23.27
N ARG A 29 -18.35 26.85 -23.82
CA ARG A 29 -19.51 27.29 -23.01
C ARG A 29 -20.29 26.14 -22.40
N THR A 30 -20.39 25.02 -23.09
CA THR A 30 -21.14 23.83 -22.63
C THR A 30 -20.37 23.09 -21.55
N ASN A 31 -19.04 23.00 -21.70
CA ASN A 31 -18.20 22.13 -20.89
C ASN A 31 -17.36 22.84 -19.82
N ALA A 32 -17.17 24.17 -19.89
CA ALA A 32 -16.35 24.89 -18.90
C ALA A 32 -16.88 24.84 -17.47
N ALA A 33 -18.19 24.60 -17.30
CA ALA A 33 -18.81 24.39 -15.99
C ALA A 33 -19.20 22.91 -15.75
N ASN A 34 -18.93 22.03 -16.71
CA ASN A 34 -19.33 20.63 -16.64
C ASN A 34 -18.33 19.87 -15.77
N ALA A 35 -18.70 19.61 -14.52
CA ALA A 35 -17.91 18.77 -13.64
C ALA A 35 -17.81 17.32 -14.16
N ASN A 36 -18.55 16.86 -15.15
CA ASN A 36 -18.45 15.45 -15.59
C ASN A 36 -17.60 15.27 -16.85
N ILE A 37 -16.95 16.34 -17.33
CA ILE A 37 -16.08 16.22 -18.50
C ILE A 37 -14.85 15.35 -18.17
N SER A 38 -14.57 14.38 -19.04
CA SER A 38 -13.40 13.53 -18.92
C SER A 38 -12.14 14.23 -19.44
N GLU A 39 -11.01 13.90 -18.81
CA GLU A 39 -9.67 14.37 -19.24
C GLU A 39 -9.39 14.07 -20.71
N GLU A 40 -9.78 12.89 -21.17
CA GLU A 40 -9.59 12.46 -22.56
C GLU A 40 -10.36 13.35 -23.55
N GLU A 41 -11.58 13.77 -23.21
CA GLU A 41 -12.37 14.65 -24.07
C GLU A 41 -11.69 16.02 -24.22
N VAL A 42 -11.24 16.62 -23.12
CA VAL A 42 -10.51 17.90 -23.17
C VAL A 42 -9.22 17.75 -23.98
N ARG A 43 -8.48 16.65 -23.80
CA ARG A 43 -7.26 16.38 -24.58
C ARG A 43 -7.51 16.28 -26.07
N ARG A 44 -8.58 15.60 -26.51
CA ARG A 44 -8.92 15.51 -27.94
C ARG A 44 -9.16 16.90 -28.54
N MET A 45 -9.81 17.79 -27.78
CA MET A 45 -10.02 19.18 -28.20
C MET A 45 -8.72 19.99 -28.23
N CYS A 46 -7.85 19.82 -27.22
CA CYS A 46 -6.52 20.43 -27.21
C CYS A 46 -5.67 19.96 -28.42
N ALA A 47 -5.65 18.66 -28.68
CA ALA A 47 -4.90 18.06 -29.78
C ALA A 47 -5.38 18.61 -31.13
N LEU A 48 -6.70 18.66 -31.35
CA LEU A 48 -7.27 19.29 -32.54
C LEU A 48 -6.78 20.73 -32.72
N CYS A 49 -6.85 21.57 -31.67
CA CYS A 49 -6.42 22.96 -31.77
C CYS A 49 -4.91 23.07 -32.03
N ARG A 50 -4.09 22.27 -31.37
CA ARG A 50 -2.63 22.24 -31.57
C ARG A 50 -2.25 21.80 -32.98
N ASP A 51 -2.88 20.76 -33.51
CA ASP A 51 -2.62 20.27 -34.86
C ASP A 51 -2.95 21.37 -35.88
N LEU A 52 -4.09 22.04 -35.70
CA LEU A 52 -4.47 23.18 -36.54
C LEU A 52 -3.51 24.37 -36.43
N LEU A 53 -2.97 24.64 -35.22
CA LEU A 53 -1.96 25.67 -34.99
C LEU A 53 -0.62 25.32 -35.69
N ASN A 54 -0.25 24.04 -35.71
CA ASN A 54 0.97 23.54 -36.36
C ASN A 54 0.90 23.56 -37.89
N TYR A 55 -0.31 23.53 -38.47
CA TYR A 55 -0.53 23.56 -39.91
C TYR A 55 -1.32 24.81 -40.36
N PRO A 56 -0.75 26.02 -40.22
CA PRO A 56 -1.45 27.29 -40.53
C PRO A 56 -1.89 27.39 -42.00
N ASN A 57 -1.26 26.61 -42.90
CA ASN A 57 -1.59 26.59 -44.33
C ASN A 57 -2.85 25.79 -44.66
N LEU A 58 -3.40 24.98 -43.75
CA LEU A 58 -4.67 24.26 -43.96
C LEU A 58 -5.85 25.21 -44.17
N PHE A 59 -5.76 26.41 -43.61
CA PHE A 59 -6.78 27.45 -43.74
C PHE A 59 -6.17 28.71 -44.35
N PRO A 60 -5.93 28.75 -45.69
CA PRO A 60 -5.38 29.91 -46.36
C PRO A 60 -6.33 31.10 -46.19
N SER A 61 -5.95 32.02 -45.30
CA SER A 61 -6.85 33.08 -44.85
C SER A 61 -6.66 34.37 -45.63
N ARG A 62 -7.74 35.15 -45.79
CA ARG A 62 -7.65 36.58 -46.14
C ARG A 62 -7.12 37.47 -45.00
N ASN A 63 -7.19 37.02 -43.75
CA ASN A 63 -6.67 37.70 -42.56
C ASN A 63 -6.14 36.64 -41.57
N LYS A 64 -4.84 36.31 -41.66
CA LYS A 64 -4.17 35.20 -40.94
C LYS A 64 -4.23 35.38 -39.42
N THR A 65 -4.05 36.62 -38.97
CA THR A 65 -3.94 36.94 -37.56
C THR A 65 -5.24 36.69 -36.81
N SER A 66 -6.41 37.01 -37.39
CA SER A 66 -7.69 36.87 -36.65
C SER A 66 -8.10 35.43 -36.34
N PHE A 67 -7.94 34.48 -37.29
CA PHE A 67 -8.32 33.08 -37.05
C PHE A 67 -7.33 32.36 -36.14
N MET A 68 -6.02 32.50 -36.42
CA MET A 68 -4.99 31.84 -35.62
C MET A 68 -4.96 32.37 -34.19
N HIS A 69 -5.19 33.68 -33.99
CA HIS A 69 -5.32 34.27 -32.66
C HIS A 69 -6.54 33.71 -31.91
N ALA A 70 -7.71 33.66 -32.54
CA ALA A 70 -8.91 33.09 -31.91
C ALA A 70 -8.75 31.59 -31.58
N LEU A 71 -8.04 30.85 -32.44
CA LEU A 71 -7.72 29.45 -32.18
C LEU A 71 -6.72 29.29 -31.03
N SER A 72 -5.72 30.17 -30.94
CA SER A 72 -4.77 30.23 -29.82
C SER A 72 -5.49 30.55 -28.51
N GLU A 73 -6.38 31.54 -28.47
CA GLU A 73 -7.19 31.85 -27.27
C GLU A 73 -8.07 30.66 -26.87
N ALA A 74 -8.71 29.99 -27.84
CA ALA A 74 -9.51 28.80 -27.57
C ALA A 74 -8.64 27.67 -26.99
N TYR A 75 -7.43 27.49 -27.52
CA TYR A 75 -6.45 26.52 -27.02
C TYR A 75 -6.01 26.84 -25.58
N GLU A 76 -5.67 28.09 -25.27
CA GLU A 76 -5.34 28.53 -23.90
C GLU A 76 -6.50 28.25 -22.92
N HIS A 77 -7.75 28.49 -23.33
CA HIS A 77 -8.92 28.14 -22.53
C HIS A 77 -9.09 26.63 -22.33
N LEU A 78 -8.79 25.81 -23.34
CA LEU A 78 -8.81 24.36 -23.23
C LEU A 78 -7.71 23.84 -22.29
N GLU A 79 -6.52 24.44 -22.30
CA GLU A 79 -5.45 24.12 -21.34
C GLU A 79 -5.87 24.45 -19.90
N LEU A 80 -6.52 25.59 -19.68
CA LEU A 80 -7.09 25.94 -18.36
C LEU A 80 -8.14 24.93 -17.91
N GLN A 81 -9.01 24.47 -18.83
CA GLN A 81 -9.99 23.42 -18.53
C GLN A 81 -9.34 22.08 -18.22
N LEU A 82 -8.32 21.67 -18.99
CA LEU A 82 -7.58 20.43 -18.74
C LEU A 82 -6.92 20.47 -17.35
N ARG A 83 -6.33 21.61 -17.00
CA ARG A 83 -5.78 21.84 -15.66
C ARG A 83 -6.85 21.67 -14.57
N GLN A 84 -8.03 22.27 -14.71
CA GLN A 84 -9.10 22.14 -13.73
C GLN A 84 -9.60 20.70 -13.58
N VAL A 85 -9.69 19.96 -14.69
CA VAL A 85 -10.05 18.54 -14.66
C VAL A 85 -9.00 17.73 -13.90
N LEU A 86 -7.71 17.94 -14.18
CA LEU A 86 -6.62 17.24 -13.51
C LEU A 86 -6.41 17.66 -12.05
N GLU A 87 -6.68 18.91 -11.68
CA GLU A 87 -6.65 19.37 -10.28
C GLU A 87 -7.74 18.70 -9.44
N ARG A 88 -8.85 18.35 -10.08
CA ARG A 88 -9.98 17.68 -9.43
C ARG A 88 -9.85 16.17 -9.46
N ASP A 89 -9.21 15.61 -10.48
CA ASP A 89 -8.93 14.17 -10.52
C ASP A 89 -7.99 13.79 -9.38
N ARG A 90 -8.35 12.73 -8.65
CA ARG A 90 -7.64 12.27 -7.45
C ARG A 90 -6.99 10.91 -7.63
N THR A 91 -6.92 10.38 -8.86
CA THR A 91 -6.35 9.03 -9.08
C THR A 91 -4.93 8.91 -8.53
N CYS A 92 -4.07 9.91 -8.73
CA CYS A 92 -2.71 9.89 -8.18
C CYS A 92 -2.69 9.98 -6.65
N ALA A 93 -3.65 10.69 -6.03
CA ALA A 93 -3.77 10.76 -4.58
C ALA A 93 -4.23 9.43 -3.98
N GLU A 94 -5.20 8.78 -4.61
CA GLU A 94 -5.67 7.45 -4.23
C GLU A 94 -4.56 6.40 -4.39
N LEU A 95 -3.80 6.45 -5.49
CA LEU A 95 -2.65 5.59 -5.72
C LEU A 95 -1.54 5.84 -4.70
N ALA A 96 -1.19 7.10 -4.41
CA ALA A 96 -0.21 7.43 -3.38
C ALA A 96 -0.66 6.95 -1.99
N THR A 97 -1.95 7.09 -1.65
CA THR A 97 -2.54 6.56 -0.42
C THR A 97 -2.40 5.04 -0.35
N ARG A 98 -2.70 4.36 -1.46
CA ARG A 98 -2.58 2.91 -1.58
C ARG A 98 -1.14 2.44 -1.45
N CYS A 99 -0.18 3.12 -2.09
CA CYS A 99 1.25 2.88 -1.94
C CYS A 99 1.68 2.97 -0.47
N LEU A 100 1.30 4.03 0.24
CA LEU A 100 1.63 4.19 1.66
C LEU A 100 1.01 3.09 2.53
N SER A 101 -0.23 2.70 2.25
CA SER A 101 -0.91 1.59 2.96
C SER A 101 -0.20 0.25 2.75
N LEU A 102 0.09 -0.12 1.50
CA LEU A 102 0.80 -1.35 1.16
C LEU A 102 2.22 -1.35 1.74
N SER A 103 2.88 -0.19 1.73
CA SER A 103 4.21 0.00 2.33
C SER A 103 4.21 -0.24 3.83
N ARG A 104 3.21 0.25 4.57
CA ARG A 104 3.07 -0.03 6.02
C ARG A 104 2.97 -1.52 6.29
N ASN A 105 2.17 -2.23 5.50
CA ASN A 105 1.97 -3.67 5.66
C ASN A 105 3.26 -4.44 5.35
N LEU A 106 3.93 -4.11 4.23
CA LEU A 106 5.21 -4.70 3.86
C LEU A 106 6.27 -4.49 4.95
N VAL A 107 6.42 -3.25 5.42
CA VAL A 107 7.40 -2.91 6.47
C VAL A 107 7.06 -3.63 7.79
N SER A 108 5.78 -3.68 8.18
CA SER A 108 5.35 -4.36 9.40
C SER A 108 5.66 -5.87 9.36
N ASP A 109 5.35 -6.54 8.25
CA ASP A 109 5.63 -7.96 8.09
C ASP A 109 7.13 -8.24 7.94
N ALA A 110 7.89 -7.35 7.28
CA ALA A 110 9.35 -7.47 7.17
C ALA A 110 10.04 -7.32 8.54
N ILE A 111 9.66 -6.32 9.35
CA ILE A 111 10.16 -6.16 10.73
C ILE A 111 9.81 -7.39 11.57
N THR A 112 8.58 -7.88 11.46
CA THR A 112 8.13 -9.10 12.15
C THR A 112 8.99 -10.30 11.76
N PHE A 113 9.25 -10.49 10.47
CA PHE A 113 10.06 -11.59 9.98
C PHE A 113 11.52 -11.49 10.47
N LEU A 114 12.14 -10.31 10.38
CA LEU A 114 13.51 -10.08 10.87
C LEU A 114 13.65 -10.31 12.38
N LEU A 115 12.61 -10.00 13.16
CA LEU A 115 12.57 -10.26 14.59
C LEU A 115 12.46 -11.74 14.94
N LEU A 116 11.88 -12.58 14.08
CA LEU A 116 11.49 -13.94 14.44
C LEU A 116 12.31 -15.03 13.74
N ALA A 117 12.63 -14.87 12.46
CA ALA A 117 13.02 -15.97 11.59
C ALA A 117 14.39 -16.57 11.94
N ALA A 118 15.39 -15.70 12.14
CA ALA A 118 16.76 -16.11 12.42
C ALA A 118 17.19 -15.86 13.87
N THR A 119 16.25 -15.54 14.77
CA THR A 119 16.54 -15.13 16.14
C THR A 119 16.01 -16.15 17.16
N HIS A 120 16.44 -16.01 18.41
CA HIS A 120 15.91 -16.78 19.55
C HIS A 120 15.26 -15.86 20.60
N LEU A 121 14.63 -14.76 20.15
CA LEU A 121 13.97 -13.77 21.01
C LEU A 121 12.62 -14.30 21.50
N THR A 122 12.63 -15.32 22.36
CA THR A 122 11.42 -16.01 22.85
C THR A 122 10.47 -15.08 23.62
N GLN A 123 10.96 -13.94 24.11
CA GLN A 123 10.14 -12.89 24.71
C GLN A 123 9.04 -12.37 23.77
N THR A 124 9.23 -12.49 22.45
CA THR A 124 8.24 -12.08 21.44
C THR A 124 6.94 -12.91 21.49
N ASP A 125 6.96 -14.10 22.11
CA ASP A 125 5.76 -14.91 22.32
C ASP A 125 4.84 -14.34 23.40
N ASN A 126 5.37 -13.52 24.31
CA ASN A 126 4.57 -12.85 25.33
C ASN A 126 3.78 -11.66 24.77
N LEU A 127 4.12 -11.22 23.55
CA LEU A 127 3.40 -10.12 22.90
C LEU A 127 2.07 -10.59 22.30
N PRO A 128 0.98 -9.83 22.46
CA PRO A 128 -0.32 -10.19 21.91
C PRO A 128 -0.33 -10.15 20.37
N SER A 129 0.41 -9.22 19.78
CA SER A 129 0.67 -9.13 18.35
C SER A 129 2.10 -8.61 18.10
N LEU A 130 2.56 -8.67 16.85
CA LEU A 130 3.83 -8.06 16.41
C LEU A 130 3.57 -6.90 15.46
N GLU A 131 2.38 -6.30 15.55
CA GLU A 131 2.11 -5.04 14.85
C GLU A 131 3.03 -3.96 15.41
N VAL A 132 3.47 -3.06 14.53
CA VAL A 132 4.39 -1.96 14.88
C VAL A 132 3.90 -1.13 16.07
N VAL A 133 2.59 -0.94 16.21
CA VAL A 133 2.00 -0.22 17.34
C VAL A 133 2.26 -0.95 18.66
N VAL A 134 2.09 -2.28 18.73
CA VAL A 134 2.37 -3.06 19.94
C VAL A 134 3.88 -3.12 20.21
N LEU A 135 4.69 -3.21 19.16
CA LEU A 135 6.15 -3.14 19.30
C LEU A 135 6.59 -1.80 19.93
N TRP A 136 6.02 -0.67 19.51
CA TRP A 136 6.27 0.64 20.15
C TRP A 136 5.90 0.68 21.63
N GLN A 137 4.80 0.04 22.04
CA GLN A 137 4.42 -0.03 23.46
C GLN A 137 5.46 -0.79 24.29
N SER A 138 6.16 -1.75 23.68
CA SER A 138 7.20 -2.56 24.32
C SER A 138 8.61 -1.97 24.25
N LEU A 139 8.84 -0.89 23.48
CA LEU A 139 10.16 -0.29 23.34
C LEU A 139 10.66 0.28 24.67
N PRO A 140 11.97 0.25 24.96
CA PRO A 140 12.54 0.89 26.14
C PRO A 140 12.11 2.36 26.24
N ALA A 141 11.91 2.86 27.46
CA ALA A 141 11.51 4.27 27.66
C ALA A 141 12.49 5.26 27.02
N ILE A 142 13.78 4.92 27.05
CA ILE A 142 14.85 5.62 26.33
C ILE A 142 14.74 5.24 24.85
N GLY A 143 14.28 6.18 24.02
CA GLY A 143 14.12 5.97 22.58
C GLY A 143 12.69 5.60 22.14
N ASN A 144 11.72 5.55 23.04
CA ASN A 144 10.32 5.36 22.67
C ASN A 144 9.78 6.63 21.98
N PRO A 145 9.30 6.58 20.72
CA PRO A 145 8.73 7.74 20.05
C PRO A 145 7.39 8.17 20.66
N LEU A 146 6.73 7.29 21.42
CA LEU A 146 5.41 7.49 22.03
C LEU A 146 5.43 7.08 23.51
N PRO A 147 6.12 7.83 24.38
CA PRO A 147 6.21 7.49 25.80
C PRO A 147 4.84 7.44 26.49
N SER A 148 3.86 8.22 26.01
CA SER A 148 2.47 8.21 26.49
C SER A 148 1.73 6.90 26.22
N ARG A 149 2.22 6.08 25.29
CA ARG A 149 1.65 4.79 24.90
C ARG A 149 2.48 3.61 25.41
N ALA A 150 3.57 3.85 26.12
CA ALA A 150 4.39 2.77 26.68
C ALA A 150 3.55 1.88 27.63
N ASP A 151 3.70 0.57 27.47
CA ASP A 151 3.14 -0.40 28.40
C ASP A 151 4.29 -0.97 29.26
N PRO A 152 4.38 -0.62 30.55
CA PRO A 152 5.46 -1.07 31.42
C PRO A 152 5.59 -2.60 31.50
N GLN A 153 4.49 -3.34 31.36
CA GLN A 153 4.50 -4.79 31.38
C GLN A 153 5.12 -5.35 30.10
N LEU A 154 4.76 -4.82 28.94
CA LEU A 154 5.34 -5.23 27.66
C LEU A 154 6.82 -4.83 27.56
N GLN A 155 7.17 -3.64 28.06
CA GLN A 155 8.56 -3.17 28.15
C GLN A 155 9.43 -4.13 28.98
N LYS A 156 8.95 -4.48 30.18
CA LYS A 156 9.64 -5.44 31.04
C LYS A 156 9.77 -6.80 30.36
N SER A 157 8.73 -7.27 29.67
CA SER A 157 8.77 -8.55 28.96
C SER A 157 9.79 -8.57 27.82
N MET A 158 9.97 -7.45 27.11
CA MET A 158 10.84 -7.37 25.94
C MET A 158 12.24 -6.81 26.25
N GLN A 159 12.52 -6.40 27.49
CA GLN A 159 13.77 -5.75 27.89
C GLN A 159 15.02 -6.52 27.44
N ASP A 160 15.07 -7.83 27.71
CA ASP A 160 16.19 -8.68 27.32
C ASP A 160 16.31 -8.79 25.80
N ALA A 161 15.18 -8.93 25.10
CA ALA A 161 15.18 -9.03 23.64
C ALA A 161 15.73 -7.76 22.98
N TRP A 162 15.33 -6.58 23.49
CA TRP A 162 15.83 -5.29 23.00
C TRP A 162 17.29 -5.00 23.32
N SER A 163 17.85 -5.68 24.32
CA SER A 163 19.28 -5.56 24.66
C SER A 163 20.20 -6.35 23.71
N THR A 164 19.66 -7.25 22.88
CA THR A 164 20.45 -7.99 21.89
C THR A 164 20.86 -7.10 20.72
N LEU A 165 21.92 -7.47 19.98
CA LEU A 165 22.35 -6.69 18.80
C LEU A 165 21.21 -6.53 17.78
N ILE A 166 20.51 -7.61 17.42
CA ILE A 166 19.38 -7.55 16.49
C ILE A 166 18.20 -6.77 17.09
N GLY A 167 17.86 -7.02 18.36
CA GLY A 167 16.79 -6.28 19.01
C GLY A 167 17.05 -4.78 19.07
N SER A 168 18.31 -4.38 19.28
CA SER A 168 18.73 -2.99 19.29
C SER A 168 18.63 -2.35 17.89
N LEU A 169 18.95 -3.08 16.81
CA LEU A 169 18.75 -2.60 15.44
C LEU A 169 17.28 -2.35 15.13
N ILE A 170 16.40 -3.29 15.49
CA ILE A 170 14.96 -3.14 15.26
C ILE A 170 14.38 -2.02 16.15
N THR A 171 14.84 -1.91 17.40
CA THR A 171 14.51 -0.78 18.29
C THR A 171 14.85 0.55 17.63
N SER A 172 16.06 0.66 17.06
CA SER A 172 16.48 1.86 16.33
C SER A 172 15.60 2.13 15.12
N LEU A 173 15.29 1.12 14.28
CA LEU A 173 14.37 1.29 13.14
C LEU A 173 12.99 1.80 13.58
N LEU A 174 12.44 1.23 14.65
CA LEU A 174 11.12 1.60 15.19
C LEU A 174 11.13 3.00 15.82
N GLY A 175 12.27 3.43 16.38
CA GLY A 175 12.47 4.75 16.96
C GLY A 175 12.67 5.87 15.93
N LEU A 176 12.89 5.54 14.66
CA LEU A 176 13.07 6.55 13.61
C LEU A 176 11.80 7.38 13.43
N ARG A 177 11.98 8.70 13.33
CA ARG A 177 10.89 9.67 13.12
C ARG A 177 10.02 9.32 11.91
N TRP A 178 10.62 8.91 10.81
CA TRP A 178 9.88 8.59 9.59
C TRP A 178 9.11 7.27 9.70
N THR A 179 9.52 6.34 10.58
CA THR A 179 8.70 5.16 10.91
C THR A 179 7.42 5.61 11.59
N PHE A 180 7.53 6.59 12.49
CA PHE A 180 6.34 7.20 13.09
C PHE A 180 5.45 7.88 12.05
N HIS A 181 5.99 8.73 11.17
CA HIS A 181 5.19 9.36 10.11
C HIS A 181 4.49 8.32 9.22
N LEU A 182 5.21 7.25 8.85
CA LEU A 182 4.66 6.20 8.01
C LEU A 182 3.44 5.58 8.68
N PHE A 183 3.53 5.11 9.93
CA PHE A 183 2.45 4.36 10.59
C PHE A 183 1.36 5.23 11.25
N ALA A 184 1.71 6.42 11.72
CA ALA A 184 0.77 7.29 12.43
C ALA A 184 -0.03 8.22 11.48
N GLY A 185 0.47 8.44 10.26
CA GLY A 185 -0.18 9.27 9.24
C GLY A 185 0.02 10.77 9.45
N VAL A 186 -0.60 11.58 8.57
CA VAL A 186 -0.36 13.03 8.47
C VAL A 186 -0.82 13.82 9.71
N GLY A 187 -1.76 13.27 10.50
CA GLY A 187 -2.35 13.97 11.64
C GLY A 187 -1.44 14.09 12.87
N THR A 188 -0.38 13.28 12.96
CA THR A 188 0.44 13.19 14.18
C THR A 188 1.63 14.14 14.22
N ASP A 189 1.84 14.95 13.17
CA ASP A 189 2.81 16.05 13.19
C ASP A 189 2.55 17.02 14.36
N GLN A 190 1.29 17.17 14.79
CA GLN A 190 0.94 17.99 15.96
C GLN A 190 1.39 17.33 17.28
N GLU A 191 1.28 16.01 17.39
CA GLU A 191 1.72 15.25 18.58
C GLU A 191 3.25 15.32 18.71
N LEU A 192 3.98 15.13 17.60
CA LEU A 192 5.44 15.29 17.58
C LEU A 192 5.89 16.72 17.90
N LYS A 193 5.19 17.74 17.35
CA LYS A 193 5.49 19.14 17.66
C LYS A 193 5.20 19.49 19.11
N ALA A 194 4.14 18.93 19.70
CA ALA A 194 3.85 19.11 21.12
C ALA A 194 4.97 18.52 22.00
N LEU A 195 5.46 17.33 21.66
CA LEU A 195 6.60 16.70 22.35
C LEU A 195 7.89 17.52 22.23
N ALA A 196 8.12 18.16 21.07
CA ALA A 196 9.28 19.03 20.88
C ALA A 196 9.19 20.35 21.67
N HIS A 197 7.98 20.82 21.99
CA HIS A 197 7.76 22.08 22.71
C HIS A 197 7.81 21.94 24.23
N ASP A 198 7.44 20.78 24.79
CA ASP A 198 7.36 20.57 26.25
C ASP A 198 8.74 20.40 26.92
N GLY A 199 9.83 20.25 26.15
CA GLY A 199 11.21 20.21 26.64
C GLY A 199 11.80 21.57 27.07
N GLY A 200 10.97 22.63 27.14
CA GLY A 200 11.40 24.00 27.36
C GLY A 200 11.48 24.40 28.83
N HIS A 201 12.55 24.01 29.54
CA HIS A 201 13.30 24.87 30.47
C HIS A 201 14.36 24.07 31.24
N GLY A 202 15.64 24.31 30.93
CA GLY A 202 16.74 24.03 31.86
C GLY A 202 17.62 22.83 31.48
N THR A 203 18.40 23.00 30.43
CA THR A 203 19.79 22.50 30.16
C THR A 203 19.91 22.12 28.69
N SER A 204 20.91 22.69 28.01
CA SER A 204 21.12 22.67 26.56
C SER A 204 21.53 21.29 25.99
N GLY A 205 21.31 20.20 26.70
CA GLY A 205 21.45 18.85 26.16
C GLY A 205 20.13 18.46 25.53
N THR A 206 19.94 18.71 24.23
CA THR A 206 18.86 18.09 23.45
C THR A 206 18.88 16.59 23.74
N PRO A 207 17.87 16.02 24.42
CA PRO A 207 17.83 14.59 24.68
C PRO A 207 17.89 13.91 23.32
N GLY A 208 19.00 13.20 23.08
CA GLY A 208 19.33 12.65 21.77
C GLY A 208 18.30 11.62 21.39
N THR A 209 17.27 12.03 20.64
CA THR A 209 16.58 11.08 19.76
C THR A 209 17.67 10.45 18.92
N PRO A 210 17.89 9.12 18.99
CA PRO A 210 18.93 8.45 18.24
C PRO A 210 18.82 8.90 16.79
N GLY A 211 19.85 9.60 16.35
CA GLY A 211 19.86 10.25 15.05
C GLY A 211 19.78 9.18 13.97
N ALA A 212 19.28 9.56 12.80
CA ALA A 212 19.43 8.80 11.56
C ALA A 212 20.84 8.18 11.40
N LYS A 213 21.86 8.98 11.73
CA LYS A 213 23.28 8.61 11.66
C LYS A 213 23.63 7.47 12.63
N ASP A 214 22.98 7.43 13.78
CA ASP A 214 23.25 6.46 14.82
C ASP A 214 22.77 5.07 14.40
N THR A 215 21.65 4.98 13.67
CA THR A 215 21.14 3.68 13.17
C THR A 215 22.07 3.06 12.14
N LEU A 216 22.59 3.83 11.17
CA LEU A 216 23.56 3.29 10.19
C LEU A 216 24.87 2.88 10.88
N ALA A 217 25.37 3.72 11.79
CA ALA A 217 26.56 3.38 12.59
C ALA A 217 26.35 2.09 13.39
N GLN A 218 25.15 1.89 13.93
CA GLN A 218 24.78 0.66 14.63
C GLN A 218 24.71 -0.56 13.69
N ILE A 219 24.21 -0.41 12.46
CA ILE A 219 24.25 -1.50 11.45
C ILE A 219 25.70 -1.89 11.16
N HIS A 220 26.60 -0.93 10.98
CA HIS A 220 28.02 -1.19 10.78
C HIS A 220 28.67 -1.86 12.00
N CYS A 221 28.40 -1.37 13.21
CA CYS A 221 28.89 -1.98 14.44
C CYS A 221 28.43 -3.43 14.57
N VAL A 222 27.16 -3.74 14.29
CA VAL A 222 26.68 -5.14 14.32
C VAL A 222 27.34 -5.99 13.24
N ARG A 223 27.61 -5.43 12.05
CA ARG A 223 28.37 -6.11 10.98
C ARG A 223 29.79 -6.47 11.45
N GLU A 224 30.47 -5.55 12.13
CA GLU A 224 31.80 -5.77 12.71
C GLU A 224 31.77 -6.83 13.83
N GLU A 225 30.80 -6.77 14.75
CA GLU A 225 30.61 -7.78 15.79
C GLU A 225 30.34 -9.18 15.20
N PHE A 226 29.58 -9.26 14.10
CA PHE A 226 29.35 -10.52 13.39
C PHE A 226 30.61 -11.04 12.70
N ALA A 227 31.44 -10.15 12.14
CA ALA A 227 32.71 -10.52 11.55
C ALA A 227 33.72 -11.01 12.62
N ALA A 228 33.69 -10.42 13.81
CA ALA A 228 34.48 -10.83 14.96
C ALA A 228 34.01 -12.16 15.61
N GLY A 229 32.87 -12.70 15.19
CA GLY A 229 32.31 -13.93 15.74
C GLY A 229 31.60 -13.76 17.10
N HIS A 230 31.26 -12.53 17.47
CA HIS A 230 30.63 -12.20 18.75
C HIS A 230 29.12 -12.47 18.75
N PHE A 231 28.74 -13.75 18.69
CA PHE A 231 27.33 -14.12 18.54
C PHE A 231 26.54 -14.29 19.84
N LYS A 232 27.19 -14.27 21.01
CA LYS A 232 26.52 -14.54 22.30
C LYS A 232 25.40 -13.55 22.60
N LEU A 233 25.62 -12.27 22.30
CA LEU A 233 24.67 -11.18 22.51
C LEU A 233 23.91 -10.79 21.24
N SER A 234 24.12 -11.52 20.13
CA SER A 234 23.55 -11.16 18.83
C SER A 234 22.01 -11.22 18.79
N GLY A 235 21.41 -12.11 19.58
CA GLY A 235 20.00 -12.49 19.43
C GLY A 235 19.76 -13.58 18.38
N LEU A 236 20.78 -14.01 17.62
CA LEU A 236 20.66 -15.06 16.59
C LEU A 236 20.36 -16.44 17.21
N ALA A 237 19.56 -17.25 16.50
CA ALA A 237 19.39 -18.67 16.81
C ALA A 237 20.67 -19.46 16.51
N GLY A 238 20.83 -20.61 17.16
CA GLY A 238 22.06 -21.41 17.23
C GLY A 238 22.71 -21.69 15.87
N PRO A 239 22.00 -22.20 14.85
CA PRO A 239 22.61 -22.48 13.54
C PRO A 239 23.20 -21.24 12.88
N PHE A 240 22.57 -20.08 13.04
CA PHE A 240 23.03 -18.83 12.42
C PHE A 240 24.22 -18.18 13.14
N ARG A 241 24.67 -18.75 14.27
CA ARG A 241 25.93 -18.38 14.94
C ARG A 241 27.13 -19.11 14.36
N GLU A 242 26.92 -20.07 13.46
CA GLU A 242 28.01 -20.83 12.86
C GLU A 242 28.74 -20.00 11.79
N PRO A 243 30.09 -20.08 11.68
CA PRO A 243 30.84 -19.32 10.68
C PRO A 243 30.31 -19.50 9.25
N GLN A 244 29.84 -20.71 8.92
CA GLN A 244 29.28 -21.06 7.61
C GLN A 244 28.05 -20.25 7.22
N GLN A 245 27.31 -19.71 8.20
CA GLN A 245 26.08 -18.92 7.97
C GLN A 245 26.35 -17.43 7.77
N GLN A 246 27.54 -17.05 7.26
CA GLN A 246 27.91 -15.65 7.02
C GLN A 246 26.99 -14.97 6.00
N GLU A 247 26.65 -15.65 4.91
CA GLU A 247 25.74 -15.13 3.89
C GLU A 247 24.35 -14.85 4.48
N THR A 248 23.83 -15.73 5.33
CA THR A 248 22.55 -15.56 6.02
C THR A 248 22.55 -14.32 6.93
N ARG A 249 23.65 -14.08 7.66
CA ARG A 249 23.82 -12.89 8.48
C ARG A 249 23.89 -11.61 7.64
N GLU A 250 24.60 -11.64 6.52
CA GLU A 250 24.66 -10.48 5.62
C GLU A 250 23.30 -10.21 4.98
N ASN A 251 22.56 -11.23 4.56
CA ASN A 251 21.19 -11.07 4.08
C ASN A 251 20.27 -10.41 5.12
N LEU A 252 20.42 -10.75 6.40
CA LEU A 252 19.69 -10.09 7.50
C LEU A 252 20.07 -8.61 7.61
N LEU A 253 21.35 -8.26 7.58
CA LEU A 253 21.81 -6.88 7.68
C LEU A 253 21.42 -6.04 6.46
N VAL A 254 21.53 -6.59 5.25
CA VAL A 254 21.09 -5.93 4.02
C VAL A 254 19.58 -5.69 4.03
N ALA A 255 18.79 -6.61 4.58
CA ALA A 255 17.35 -6.40 4.74
C ALA A 255 17.05 -5.26 5.74
N VAL A 256 17.78 -5.18 6.86
CA VAL A 256 17.67 -4.07 7.84
C VAL A 256 18.05 -2.73 7.19
N GLU A 257 19.15 -2.69 6.43
CA GLU A 257 19.62 -1.50 5.69
C GLU A 257 18.58 -1.07 4.64
N SER A 258 18.01 -2.02 3.89
CA SER A 258 16.96 -1.75 2.90
C SER A 258 15.69 -1.20 3.55
N LEU A 259 15.30 -1.73 4.73
CA LEU A 259 14.19 -1.18 5.50
C LEU A 259 14.48 0.24 6.00
N TYR A 260 15.69 0.51 6.47
CA TYR A 260 16.09 1.85 6.87
C TYR A 260 15.91 2.87 5.74
N ASP A 261 16.35 2.54 4.53
CA ASP A 261 16.20 3.38 3.34
C ASP A 261 14.73 3.57 2.96
N LEU A 262 13.97 2.47 2.90
CA LEU A 262 12.55 2.47 2.55
C LEU A 262 11.72 3.28 3.54
N LEU A 263 11.98 3.14 4.83
CA LEU A 263 11.30 3.87 5.88
C LEU A 263 11.44 5.40 5.70
N TYR A 264 12.61 5.88 5.26
CA TYR A 264 12.81 7.29 4.93
C TYR A 264 12.09 7.70 3.64
N LEU A 265 12.27 6.93 2.55
CA LEU A 265 11.67 7.25 1.26
C LEU A 265 10.13 7.25 1.34
N LEU A 266 9.54 6.31 2.08
CA LEU A 266 8.09 6.18 2.22
C LEU A 266 7.52 7.12 3.29
N GLY A 267 8.17 7.17 4.47
CA GLY A 267 7.67 7.93 5.62
C GLY A 267 7.92 9.43 5.55
N GLU A 268 8.97 9.87 4.84
CA GLU A 268 9.33 11.29 4.71
C GLU A 268 9.03 11.80 3.29
N VAL A 269 9.61 11.16 2.27
CA VAL A 269 9.60 11.71 0.90
C VAL A 269 8.24 11.49 0.22
N LEU A 270 7.75 10.25 0.17
CA LEU A 270 6.49 9.90 -0.50
C LEU A 270 5.28 10.58 0.16
N LEU A 271 5.35 10.85 1.46
CA LEU A 271 4.31 11.58 2.19
C LEU A 271 4.16 13.03 1.68
N HIS A 272 5.24 13.68 1.23
CA HIS A 272 5.16 15.00 0.61
C HIS A 272 4.47 14.95 -0.76
N PHE A 273 4.78 13.96 -1.58
CA PHE A 273 4.09 13.74 -2.86
C PHE A 273 2.59 13.47 -2.63
N HIS A 274 2.24 12.67 -1.63
CA HIS A 274 0.85 12.45 -1.23
C HIS A 274 0.14 13.75 -0.83
N ARG A 275 0.80 14.65 -0.07
CA ARG A 275 0.22 15.96 0.28
C ARG A 275 0.00 16.84 -0.95
N ILE A 276 0.92 16.79 -1.92
CA ILE A 276 0.79 17.50 -3.19
C ILE A 276 -0.42 16.96 -3.96
N SER A 277 -0.54 15.64 -4.12
CA SER A 277 -1.68 15.02 -4.80
C SER A 277 -3.00 15.28 -4.10
N ASP A 278 -3.02 15.31 -2.77
CA ASP A 278 -4.24 15.63 -2.01
C ASP A 278 -4.73 17.05 -2.30
N SER A 279 -3.80 18.00 -2.43
CA SER A 279 -4.10 19.42 -2.61
C SER A 279 -4.37 19.82 -4.06
N LEU A 280 -3.69 19.19 -5.01
CA LEU A 280 -3.64 19.61 -6.42
C LEU A 280 -3.97 18.47 -7.39
N GLY A 281 -4.50 17.35 -6.89
CA GLY A 281 -4.90 16.21 -7.69
C GLY A 281 -3.77 15.63 -8.54
N ASP A 282 -4.14 15.07 -9.68
CA ASP A 282 -3.23 14.55 -10.69
C ASP A 282 -2.35 15.65 -11.28
N TYR A 283 -2.88 16.87 -11.42
CA TYR A 283 -2.12 18.00 -11.94
C TYR A 283 -0.85 18.24 -11.11
N GLY A 284 -0.97 18.25 -9.77
CA GLY A 284 0.18 18.44 -8.89
C GLY A 284 1.23 17.35 -9.06
N MET A 285 0.81 16.09 -9.22
CA MET A 285 1.72 14.95 -9.37
C MET A 285 2.44 14.94 -10.70
N ILE A 286 1.75 15.25 -11.80
CA ILE A 286 2.36 15.38 -13.12
C ILE A 286 3.42 16.50 -13.10
N ARG A 287 3.13 17.62 -12.42
CA ARG A 287 4.04 18.76 -12.30
C ARG A 287 5.31 18.45 -11.51
N VAL A 288 5.26 17.50 -10.58
CA VAL A 288 6.42 17.05 -9.81
C VAL A 288 7.01 15.73 -10.30
N SER A 289 6.58 15.23 -11.47
CA SER A 289 7.00 13.96 -12.07
C SER A 289 8.52 13.81 -12.20
N LEU A 290 9.22 14.90 -12.57
CA LEU A 290 10.69 14.93 -12.69
C LEU A 290 11.43 14.57 -11.39
N TRP A 291 10.79 14.76 -10.24
CA TRP A 291 11.32 14.34 -8.93
C TRP A 291 10.69 13.06 -8.42
N LEU A 292 9.39 12.92 -8.66
CA LEU A 292 8.61 11.77 -8.24
C LEU A 292 9.15 10.50 -8.91
N HIS A 293 9.34 10.48 -10.22
CA HIS A 293 9.72 9.26 -10.95
C HIS A 293 11.07 8.71 -10.49
N PRO A 294 12.17 9.49 -10.39
CA PRO A 294 13.41 8.99 -9.82
C PRO A 294 13.27 8.53 -8.35
N CYS A 295 12.38 9.16 -7.57
CA CYS A 295 12.08 8.70 -6.21
C CYS A 295 11.35 7.35 -6.22
N LEU A 296 10.37 7.16 -7.11
CA LEU A 296 9.64 5.90 -7.26
C LEU A 296 10.58 4.78 -7.72
N ASP A 297 11.48 5.07 -8.66
CA ASP A 297 12.49 4.12 -9.14
C ASP A 297 13.42 3.67 -7.99
N SER A 298 13.86 4.62 -7.16
CA SER A 298 14.64 4.30 -5.96
C SER A 298 13.85 3.45 -4.96
N VAL A 299 12.56 3.73 -4.75
CA VAL A 299 11.71 2.88 -3.90
C VAL A 299 11.59 1.47 -4.48
N ILE A 300 11.35 1.33 -5.78
CA ILE A 300 11.24 0.04 -6.48
C ILE A 300 12.53 -0.77 -6.31
N GLU A 301 13.69 -0.16 -6.57
CA GLU A 301 15.00 -0.80 -6.41
C GLU A 301 15.19 -1.31 -4.97
N LYS A 302 14.89 -0.49 -3.97
CA LYS A 302 15.06 -0.85 -2.55
C LYS A 302 14.06 -1.91 -2.10
N VAL A 303 12.82 -1.91 -2.63
CA VAL A 303 11.83 -2.98 -2.40
C VAL A 303 12.33 -4.30 -2.99
N GLN A 304 12.91 -4.28 -4.20
CA GLN A 304 13.49 -5.47 -4.82
C GLN A 304 14.73 -5.98 -4.06
N ARG A 305 15.60 -5.08 -3.59
CA ARG A 305 16.74 -5.44 -2.73
C ARG A 305 16.27 -6.10 -1.43
N LEU A 306 15.27 -5.52 -0.77
CA LEU A 306 14.62 -6.11 0.41
C LEU A 306 14.07 -7.51 0.08
N GLN A 307 13.38 -7.68 -1.06
CA GLN A 307 12.85 -8.98 -1.49
C GLN A 307 13.94 -10.04 -1.59
N ALA A 308 15.04 -9.73 -2.27
CA ALA A 308 16.13 -10.66 -2.50
C ALA A 308 16.75 -11.13 -1.17
N SER A 309 17.05 -10.18 -0.28
CA SER A 309 17.62 -10.47 1.03
C SER A 309 16.68 -11.27 1.93
N LEU A 310 15.39 -10.92 1.98
CA LEU A 310 14.42 -11.68 2.78
C LEU A 310 14.16 -13.08 2.22
N LYS A 311 14.14 -13.26 0.90
CA LYS A 311 14.06 -14.60 0.26
C LYS A 311 15.29 -15.45 0.59
N GLY A 312 16.49 -14.87 0.50
CA GLY A 312 17.74 -15.53 0.89
C GLY A 312 17.71 -15.97 2.35
N LEU A 313 17.28 -15.07 3.24
CA LEU A 313 17.11 -15.37 4.66
C LEU A 313 16.06 -16.47 4.92
N SER A 314 14.90 -16.40 4.27
CA SER A 314 13.84 -17.42 4.39
C SER A 314 14.33 -18.79 3.97
N LYS A 315 15.04 -18.89 2.83
CA LYS A 315 15.61 -20.16 2.35
C LYS A 315 16.60 -20.76 3.35
N ALA A 316 17.45 -19.93 3.96
CA ALA A 316 18.39 -20.38 4.98
C ALA A 316 17.66 -20.85 6.26
N VAL A 317 16.61 -20.12 6.67
CA VAL A 317 15.76 -20.50 7.81
C VAL A 317 15.07 -21.84 7.57
N ASP A 318 14.49 -22.03 6.39
CA ASP A 318 13.86 -23.30 6.03
C ASP A 318 14.87 -24.45 6.03
N ALA A 319 16.07 -24.24 5.49
CA ALA A 319 17.11 -25.26 5.44
C ALA A 319 17.60 -25.68 6.82
N GLU A 320 17.95 -24.70 7.67
CA GLU A 320 18.64 -24.92 8.94
C GLU A 320 17.71 -25.22 10.12
N LEU A 321 16.48 -24.70 10.11
CA LEU A 321 15.54 -24.86 11.23
C LEU A 321 14.41 -25.83 10.91
N VAL A 322 13.82 -25.76 9.71
CA VAL A 322 12.63 -26.56 9.37
C VAL A 322 13.03 -27.93 8.81
N ILE A 323 13.81 -27.94 7.72
CA ILE A 323 14.23 -29.16 7.02
C ILE A 323 15.19 -29.97 7.88
N ALA A 324 16.13 -29.33 8.58
CA ALA A 324 17.04 -30.02 9.49
C ALA A 324 16.27 -30.76 10.60
N LYS A 325 15.30 -30.08 11.25
CA LYS A 325 14.43 -30.68 12.28
C LYS A 325 13.58 -31.82 11.71
N ALA A 326 12.98 -31.64 10.52
CA ALA A 326 12.19 -32.67 9.85
C ALA A 326 13.02 -33.92 9.45
N ARG A 327 14.32 -33.74 9.17
CA ARG A 327 15.26 -34.83 8.89
C ARG A 327 15.83 -35.49 10.16
N GLY A 328 15.34 -35.13 11.35
CA GLY A 328 15.84 -35.63 12.63
C GLY A 328 17.27 -35.18 12.97
N ARG A 329 17.80 -34.15 12.30
CA ARG A 329 19.11 -33.60 12.65
C ARG A 329 18.98 -32.79 13.94
N THR A 330 19.97 -32.96 14.82
CA THR A 330 20.04 -32.17 16.05
C THR A 330 20.42 -30.73 15.70
N VAL A 331 19.48 -29.79 15.85
CA VAL A 331 19.70 -28.36 15.59
C VAL A 331 20.33 -27.71 16.82
N LYS A 332 21.40 -26.92 16.64
CA LYS A 332 22.11 -26.27 17.75
C LYS A 332 21.21 -25.27 18.47
N LYS A 333 21.21 -25.29 19.81
CA LYS A 333 20.51 -24.31 20.65
C LYS A 333 21.29 -22.99 20.72
N PRO A 334 20.63 -21.84 20.97
CA PRO A 334 19.19 -21.68 21.24
C PRO A 334 18.35 -21.70 19.95
N LEU A 335 17.09 -22.14 20.04
CA LEU A 335 16.17 -22.25 18.91
C LEU A 335 15.02 -21.23 19.05
N PRO A 336 14.45 -20.74 17.94
CA PRO A 336 13.17 -20.06 17.99
C PRO A 336 12.10 -21.03 18.52
N SER A 337 11.07 -20.51 19.18
CA SER A 337 9.92 -21.33 19.57
C SER A 337 9.12 -21.75 18.33
N ASP A 338 8.27 -22.77 18.47
CA ASP A 338 7.37 -23.18 17.38
C ASP A 338 6.38 -22.05 17.03
N ARG A 339 5.96 -21.25 18.02
CA ARG A 339 5.10 -20.08 17.81
C ARG A 339 5.83 -18.98 17.04
N MET A 340 7.09 -18.67 17.36
CA MET A 340 7.91 -17.74 16.60
C MET A 340 8.07 -18.20 15.15
N SER A 341 8.40 -19.47 14.95
CA SER A 341 8.59 -20.06 13.62
C SER A 341 7.32 -19.94 12.77
N SER A 342 6.17 -20.32 13.33
CA SER A 342 4.86 -20.19 12.66
C SER A 342 4.54 -18.75 12.27
N ARG A 343 4.79 -17.78 13.17
CA ARG A 343 4.55 -16.35 12.90
C ARG A 343 5.52 -15.80 11.85
N ALA A 344 6.77 -16.24 11.85
CA ALA A 344 7.75 -15.88 10.84
C ALA A 344 7.31 -16.34 9.44
N HIS A 345 6.89 -17.60 9.29
CA HIS A 345 6.36 -18.10 8.02
C HIS A 345 5.14 -17.31 7.55
N ALA A 346 4.19 -17.04 8.45
CA ALA A 346 3.01 -16.26 8.09
C ALA A 346 3.36 -14.82 7.66
N ALA A 347 4.37 -14.20 8.28
CA ALA A 347 4.82 -12.87 7.92
C ALA A 347 5.52 -12.84 6.54
N VAL A 348 6.43 -13.78 6.26
CA VAL A 348 7.11 -13.83 4.95
C VAL A 348 6.17 -14.24 3.82
N GLU A 349 5.17 -15.08 4.11
CA GLU A 349 4.12 -15.44 3.15
C GLU A 349 3.33 -14.20 2.72
N ARG A 350 2.83 -13.40 3.66
CA ARG A 350 2.12 -12.14 3.35
C ARG A 350 3.01 -11.09 2.70
N ALA A 351 4.27 -10.98 3.14
CA ALA A 351 5.19 -10.00 2.61
C ALA A 351 5.63 -10.31 1.17
N LEU A 352 5.98 -11.58 0.86
CA LEU A 352 6.77 -11.92 -0.34
C LEU A 352 6.24 -13.07 -1.19
N VAL A 353 5.74 -14.15 -0.58
CA VAL A 353 5.52 -15.43 -1.28
C VAL A 353 4.09 -15.60 -1.77
N GLY A 354 3.11 -15.07 -1.03
CA GLY A 354 1.69 -15.20 -1.36
C GLY A 354 1.34 -14.60 -2.71
N GLN A 355 0.28 -15.12 -3.34
CA GLN A 355 -0.23 -14.64 -4.63
C GLN A 355 -0.57 -13.14 -4.59
N ASP A 356 -1.12 -12.68 -3.47
CA ASP A 356 -1.48 -11.29 -3.20
C ASP A 356 -0.52 -10.66 -2.17
N CYS A 357 0.78 -10.98 -2.25
CA CYS A 357 1.74 -10.46 -1.29
C CYS A 357 1.88 -8.93 -1.38
N HIS A 358 2.17 -8.30 -0.23
CA HIS A 358 2.26 -6.85 -0.13
C HIS A 358 3.31 -6.25 -1.06
N LEU A 359 4.40 -6.97 -1.32
CA LEU A 359 5.45 -6.54 -2.23
C LEU A 359 4.97 -6.44 -3.68
N SER A 360 4.31 -7.49 -4.21
CA SER A 360 3.81 -7.50 -5.59
C SER A 360 2.78 -6.39 -5.81
N ALA A 361 1.84 -6.25 -4.87
CA ALA A 361 0.84 -5.20 -4.91
C ALA A 361 1.46 -3.80 -4.85
N LEU A 362 2.51 -3.60 -4.02
CA LEU A 362 3.19 -2.31 -3.90
C LEU A 362 3.92 -1.95 -5.20
N LEU A 363 4.71 -2.87 -5.77
CA LEU A 363 5.41 -2.65 -7.03
C LEU A 363 4.45 -2.29 -8.17
N HIS A 364 3.35 -3.02 -8.29
CA HIS A 364 2.32 -2.71 -9.29
C HIS A 364 1.71 -1.31 -9.10
N THR A 365 1.39 -0.95 -7.85
CA THR A 365 0.80 0.37 -7.55
C THR A 365 1.80 1.51 -7.81
N LEU A 366 3.10 1.30 -7.55
CA LEU A 366 4.15 2.29 -7.84
C LEU A 366 4.29 2.54 -9.35
N GLU A 367 4.24 1.49 -10.17
CA GLU A 367 4.27 1.62 -11.64
C GLU A 367 3.01 2.30 -12.20
N GLU A 368 1.84 2.00 -11.62
CA GLU A 368 0.60 2.69 -11.97
C GLU A 368 0.69 4.18 -11.62
N LEU A 369 1.21 4.51 -10.43
CA LEU A 369 1.43 5.90 -10.01
C LEU A 369 2.41 6.61 -10.94
N LYS A 370 3.49 5.94 -11.36
CA LYS A 370 4.45 6.49 -12.33
C LYS A 370 3.80 6.79 -13.68
N THR A 371 3.03 5.84 -14.21
CA THR A 371 2.29 5.98 -15.47
C THR A 371 1.28 7.12 -15.39
N ARG A 372 0.50 7.19 -14.31
CA ARG A 372 -0.50 8.24 -14.08
C ARG A 372 0.15 9.60 -13.84
N SER A 373 1.34 9.68 -13.25
CA SER A 373 2.03 10.95 -13.07
C SER A 373 2.91 11.34 -14.27
N SER A 374 2.80 10.66 -15.41
CA SER A 374 3.65 10.95 -16.58
C SER A 374 3.51 12.39 -17.07
N PRO A 375 4.63 13.10 -17.35
CA PRO A 375 4.61 14.45 -17.91
C PRO A 375 3.87 14.51 -19.26
N GLU A 376 3.77 13.41 -20.00
CA GLU A 376 3.03 13.34 -21.27
C GLU A 376 1.53 13.65 -21.11
N ARG A 377 0.99 13.51 -19.89
CA ARG A 377 -0.39 13.90 -19.58
C ARG A 377 -0.59 15.42 -19.63
N LEU A 378 0.46 16.23 -19.56
CA LEU A 378 0.44 17.69 -19.67
C LEU A 378 1.48 18.15 -20.70
N PRO A 379 1.09 18.35 -21.97
CA PRO A 379 2.02 18.79 -23.00
C PRO A 379 2.70 20.11 -22.61
N HIS A 380 1.95 21.08 -22.08
CA HIS A 380 2.46 22.37 -21.64
C HIS A 380 1.77 22.79 -20.33
N VAL A 381 2.54 23.39 -19.43
CA VAL A 381 2.16 24.37 -18.38
C VAL A 381 3.13 24.21 -17.20
N VAL A 382 3.96 25.23 -16.99
CA VAL A 382 4.81 25.35 -15.81
C VAL A 382 4.58 26.70 -15.11
N GLU A 383 3.56 26.80 -14.25
CA GLU A 383 3.46 27.84 -13.21
C GLU A 383 2.42 27.43 -12.15
N GLY A 384 2.71 27.60 -10.85
CA GLY A 384 1.69 27.46 -9.79
C GLY A 384 1.99 26.61 -8.55
N LEU A 385 3.17 26.00 -8.38
CA LEU A 385 3.43 25.03 -7.29
C LEU A 385 4.52 25.44 -6.27
N GLY A 386 4.87 26.72 -6.22
CA GLY A 386 6.10 27.24 -5.58
C GLY A 386 6.40 26.68 -4.19
N ASP A 387 5.47 26.80 -3.24
CA ASP A 387 5.78 26.52 -1.83
C ASP A 387 5.96 25.02 -1.53
N ALA A 388 5.11 24.16 -2.10
CA ALA A 388 5.23 22.72 -1.93
C ALA A 388 6.49 22.18 -2.64
N CYS A 389 6.79 22.75 -3.80
CA CYS A 389 8.01 22.46 -4.52
C CYS A 389 9.28 22.90 -3.79
N VAL A 390 9.27 24.05 -3.10
CA VAL A 390 10.41 24.49 -2.28
C VAL A 390 10.66 23.54 -1.12
N GLN A 391 9.61 23.07 -0.44
CA GLN A 391 9.74 22.05 0.62
C GLN A 391 10.30 20.75 0.05
N LEU A 392 9.77 20.28 -1.07
CA LEU A 392 10.27 19.09 -1.75
C LEU A 392 11.73 19.25 -2.18
N GLN A 393 12.10 20.39 -2.79
CA GLN A 393 13.47 20.70 -3.17
C GLN A 393 14.42 20.64 -1.95
N THR A 394 13.98 21.16 -0.80
CA THR A 394 14.76 21.12 0.44
C THR A 394 15.02 19.67 0.87
N VAL A 395 14.00 18.80 0.79
CA VAL A 395 14.15 17.37 1.12
C VAL A 395 15.08 16.67 0.12
N LEU A 396 14.88 16.87 -1.18
CA LEU A 396 15.63 16.19 -2.25
C LEU A 396 17.08 16.67 -2.38
N THR A 397 17.39 17.87 -1.91
CA THR A 397 18.76 18.40 -1.84
C THR A 397 19.45 18.09 -0.52
N SER A 398 18.75 17.50 0.45
CA SER A 398 19.33 17.15 1.74
C SER A 398 20.41 16.05 1.59
N PRO A 399 21.51 16.12 2.37
CA PRO A 399 22.51 15.05 2.42
C PRO A 399 21.91 13.69 2.79
N GLN A 400 20.88 13.71 3.65
CA GLN A 400 20.12 12.55 4.09
C GLN A 400 19.41 11.86 2.92
N PHE A 401 18.81 12.61 2.00
CA PHE A 401 18.18 12.05 0.82
C PHE A 401 19.22 11.41 -0.09
N ARG A 402 20.28 12.16 -0.43
CA ARG A 402 21.36 11.70 -1.32
C ARG A 402 22.04 10.41 -0.85
N ALA A 403 22.31 10.31 0.45
CA ALA A 403 22.92 9.11 1.02
C ALA A 403 22.07 7.84 0.86
N ARG A 404 20.74 7.96 0.72
CA ARG A 404 19.82 6.81 0.67
C ARG A 404 19.45 6.38 -0.74
N VAL A 405 19.29 7.35 -1.64
CA VAL A 405 19.01 7.07 -3.05
C VAL A 405 20.26 6.58 -3.80
N GLY A 406 21.45 6.95 -3.33
CA GLY A 406 22.72 6.62 -4.00
C GLY A 406 22.97 7.48 -5.25
N ASP A 407 23.98 7.07 -6.04
CA ASP A 407 24.42 7.81 -7.23
C ASP A 407 23.47 7.69 -8.43
N SER A 408 22.51 6.76 -8.38
CA SER A 408 21.49 6.58 -9.41
C SER A 408 20.54 7.78 -9.53
N PHE A 409 20.43 8.59 -8.47
CA PHE A 409 19.55 9.75 -8.48
C PHE A 409 20.24 10.98 -9.11
N PRO A 410 19.63 11.64 -10.11
CA PRO A 410 20.27 12.73 -10.86
C PRO A 410 20.90 13.80 -9.97
N GLN A 411 22.19 14.07 -10.14
CA GLN A 411 22.91 15.09 -9.36
C GLN A 411 22.35 16.49 -9.61
N ARG A 412 21.96 16.78 -10.85
CA ARG A 412 21.38 18.07 -11.26
C ARG A 412 19.91 17.89 -11.59
N LEU A 413 19.07 18.03 -10.58
CA LEU A 413 17.65 18.26 -10.82
C LEU A 413 17.44 19.72 -11.23
N PRO A 414 16.51 20.00 -12.15
CA PRO A 414 16.11 21.38 -12.45
C PRO A 414 15.69 22.10 -11.16
N SER A 415 16.09 23.36 -11.00
CA SER A 415 15.64 24.16 -9.85
C SER A 415 14.14 24.40 -9.94
N LEU A 416 13.40 24.02 -8.90
CA LEU A 416 11.96 24.23 -8.82
C LEU A 416 11.56 25.71 -8.80
N ALA A 417 12.45 26.55 -8.27
CA ALA A 417 12.30 28.01 -8.31
C ALA A 417 12.39 28.58 -9.74
N ASN A 418 13.12 27.90 -10.64
CA ASN A 418 13.24 28.35 -12.04
C ASN A 418 12.03 27.90 -12.87
N MET A 419 11.43 26.76 -12.51
CA MET A 419 10.18 26.31 -13.13
C MET A 419 8.99 27.21 -12.77
N THR A 420 8.98 27.82 -11.59
CA THR A 420 7.87 28.69 -11.18
C THR A 420 7.97 30.13 -11.66
N ARG A 421 9.13 30.53 -12.18
CA ARG A 421 9.29 31.77 -12.92
C ARG A 421 9.12 31.43 -14.39
N GLY A 422 7.89 31.37 -14.88
CA GLY A 422 7.65 31.30 -16.31
C GLY A 422 8.45 32.40 -16.96
N SER A 423 9.40 32.01 -17.79
CA SER A 423 10.06 32.94 -18.68
C SER A 423 8.99 33.40 -19.67
N ASP A 424 8.42 34.58 -19.44
CA ASP A 424 7.69 35.39 -20.43
C ASP A 424 8.58 35.76 -21.65
N GLN A 425 9.77 35.18 -21.78
CA GLN A 425 10.50 35.14 -23.04
C GLN A 425 9.80 34.17 -24.00
N ARG A 426 8.68 34.63 -24.58
CA ARG A 426 8.34 34.23 -25.94
C ARG A 426 9.61 34.40 -26.79
N PRO A 427 10.03 33.41 -27.58
CA PRO A 427 11.04 33.65 -28.60
C PRO A 427 10.49 34.79 -29.47
N ASN A 428 11.19 35.93 -29.47
CA ASN A 428 10.87 37.05 -30.32
C ASN A 428 11.07 36.56 -31.76
N LEU A 429 9.99 36.09 -32.39
CA LEU A 429 9.91 35.90 -33.84
C LEU A 429 9.99 37.28 -34.46
N GLN A 430 11.19 37.84 -34.51
CA GLN A 430 11.52 38.91 -35.45
C GLN A 430 11.26 38.32 -36.84
N LEU A 431 10.14 38.74 -37.42
CA LEU A 431 9.87 38.64 -38.84
C LEU A 431 11.16 38.94 -39.60
N MET A 432 11.64 37.96 -40.36
CA MET A 432 12.50 38.28 -41.49
C MET A 432 11.66 39.13 -42.45
N ASN A 433 11.91 40.44 -42.41
CA ASN A 433 11.53 41.33 -43.48
C ASN A 433 12.27 40.86 -44.74
N VAL A 434 11.49 40.36 -45.68
CA VAL A 434 11.89 40.26 -47.08
C VAL A 434 11.66 41.64 -47.66
N ASP A 435 12.73 42.40 -47.87
CA ASP A 435 12.72 43.53 -48.79
C ASP A 435 13.74 43.27 -49.90
N GLU A 436 13.20 43.30 -51.11
CA GLU A 436 13.89 43.33 -52.39
C GLU A 436 14.80 44.56 -52.52
N ALA A 437 16.02 44.37 -53.05
CA ALA A 437 16.65 45.32 -53.97
C ALA A 437 17.90 44.73 -54.67
N HIS A 438 17.70 44.43 -55.95
CA HIS A 438 18.53 44.76 -57.13
C HIS A 438 20.03 44.39 -57.29
N ASP A 439 20.26 43.98 -58.56
CA ASP A 439 21.44 44.14 -59.41
C ASP A 439 22.63 43.15 -59.31
N GLY A 440 22.48 42.06 -60.08
CA GLY A 440 23.20 41.84 -61.34
C GLY A 440 24.73 41.80 -61.32
N HIS A 441 25.31 40.64 -61.71
CA HIS A 441 26.32 40.57 -62.75
C HIS A 441 26.52 39.13 -63.28
N SER A 442 26.68 39.08 -64.59
CA SER A 442 26.95 37.98 -65.51
C SER A 442 28.18 37.13 -65.17
N ALA A 443 28.12 35.81 -65.38
CA ALA A 443 28.93 35.09 -66.39
C ALA A 443 28.87 33.55 -66.28
N ALA A 444 28.77 32.93 -67.47
CA ALA A 444 29.39 31.67 -67.90
C ALA A 444 28.88 30.30 -67.38
N TYR A 445 28.19 29.62 -68.32
CA TYR A 445 28.28 28.20 -68.68
C TYR A 445 29.35 27.34 -67.99
N SER A 446 28.95 26.17 -67.47
CA SER A 446 29.55 24.86 -67.76
C SER A 446 28.65 23.70 -67.28
N ASP A 447 28.70 22.61 -68.04
CA ASP A 447 28.03 21.30 -67.93
C ASP A 447 27.98 20.62 -66.55
N PRO A 448 27.04 19.69 -66.31
CA PRO A 448 27.13 18.70 -65.25
C PRO A 448 27.72 17.36 -65.75
N GLU A 449 28.96 17.06 -65.34
CA GLU A 449 29.51 15.68 -65.35
C GLU A 449 29.09 14.92 -64.08
N GLU A 450 28.52 13.74 -64.34
CA GLU A 450 28.57 12.42 -63.67
C GLU A 450 29.04 12.28 -62.17
N PRO A 451 28.36 11.43 -61.37
CA PRO A 451 28.68 11.24 -59.95
C PRO A 451 29.78 10.19 -59.71
N GLN A 452 30.82 10.57 -58.94
CA GLN A 452 31.86 9.67 -58.42
C GLN A 452 31.51 9.07 -57.04
N GLU A 453 31.95 7.82 -56.89
CA GLU A 453 31.86 6.92 -55.74
C GLU A 453 32.44 7.45 -54.41
N PRO A 454 31.98 6.90 -53.26
CA PRO A 454 32.48 7.26 -51.93
C PRO A 454 33.81 6.56 -51.59
N GLN A 455 34.76 7.36 -51.09
CA GLN A 455 36.03 6.92 -50.45
C GLN A 455 35.82 6.54 -48.96
N PRO A 456 36.76 5.77 -48.36
CA PRO A 456 36.49 4.85 -47.26
C PRO A 456 36.69 5.44 -45.86
N TYR A 457 35.96 4.84 -44.91
CA TYR A 457 36.06 5.02 -43.47
C TYR A 457 37.43 4.56 -42.93
N GLN A 458 38.01 5.34 -42.00
CA GLN A 458 39.17 4.95 -41.18
C GLN A 458 38.69 4.36 -39.85
N ASP A 459 39.21 3.18 -39.50
CA ASP A 459 38.99 2.47 -38.24
C ASP A 459 39.76 3.09 -37.06
N PRO A 460 39.22 3.04 -35.82
CA PRO A 460 39.97 3.27 -34.58
C PRO A 460 40.56 1.97 -34.01
N PRO A 461 41.64 2.05 -33.19
CA PRO A 461 42.44 0.89 -32.81
C PRO A 461 41.89 0.05 -31.66
N ASP A 462 42.15 -1.24 -31.80
CA ASP A 462 41.81 -2.40 -31.00
C ASP A 462 42.63 -2.48 -29.68
N GLN A 463 41.97 -2.78 -28.56
CA GLN A 463 42.60 -3.23 -27.31
C GLN A 463 41.83 -4.43 -26.76
N SER A 464 42.24 -5.63 -27.18
CA SER A 464 41.78 -6.90 -26.61
C SER A 464 42.78 -7.43 -25.58
N LEU A 465 42.38 -7.50 -24.31
CA LEU A 465 43.07 -8.25 -23.25
C LEU A 465 42.51 -9.68 -23.20
N ALA A 466 43.38 -10.65 -23.43
CA ALA A 466 43.11 -12.07 -23.26
C ALA A 466 43.23 -12.48 -21.78
N TYR A 467 42.22 -13.20 -21.26
CA TYR A 467 42.33 -13.97 -20.02
C TYR A 467 42.39 -15.46 -20.38
N ARG A 468 43.41 -16.15 -19.89
CA ARG A 468 43.64 -17.58 -20.10
C ARG A 468 43.62 -18.31 -18.76
N ASP A 469 42.94 -19.45 -18.78
CA ASP A 469 42.90 -20.50 -17.76
C ASP A 469 44.26 -20.83 -17.13
N THR A 470 44.25 -21.16 -15.84
CA THR A 470 45.00 -22.31 -15.31
C THR A 470 44.34 -22.88 -14.05
N ALA A 471 44.13 -24.19 -14.07
CA ALA A 471 43.88 -25.02 -12.90
C ALA A 471 45.01 -26.07 -12.82
N GLN A 472 45.67 -26.21 -11.67
CA GLN A 472 46.12 -27.51 -11.12
C GLN A 472 46.81 -27.39 -9.74
N LYS A 473 46.28 -28.19 -8.80
CA LYS A 473 46.94 -29.06 -7.80
C LYS A 473 48.28 -28.65 -7.15
N GLY A 474 48.33 -28.76 -5.81
CA GLY A 474 49.51 -29.33 -5.12
C GLY A 474 49.77 -28.88 -3.68
N GLN A 475 49.25 -29.65 -2.72
CA GLN A 475 49.92 -30.24 -1.54
C GLN A 475 50.96 -29.48 -0.66
N GLN A 476 50.85 -29.78 0.65
CA GLN A 476 51.82 -29.71 1.76
C GLN A 476 52.07 -28.32 2.38
N LYS A 477 52.45 -28.15 3.65
CA LYS A 477 52.44 -28.84 4.96
C LYS A 477 53.32 -27.91 5.83
N THR A 478 53.24 -28.03 7.16
CA THR A 478 54.18 -27.46 8.18
C THR A 478 54.09 -25.94 8.34
N GLU A 479 53.76 -25.34 9.49
CA GLU A 479 54.11 -25.49 10.92
C GLU A 479 54.79 -24.19 11.37
N GLN A 480 54.57 -23.86 12.64
CA GLN A 480 55.40 -23.05 13.53
C GLN A 480 55.22 -21.51 13.58
N ASN A 481 54.59 -21.13 14.71
CA ASN A 481 55.15 -20.31 15.79
C ASN A 481 55.65 -18.90 15.49
N GLY A 482 55.08 -17.95 16.25
CA GLY A 482 55.73 -16.66 16.52
C GLY A 482 54.77 -15.61 17.06
N ALA A 483 54.50 -15.65 18.37
CA ALA A 483 53.96 -14.52 19.13
C ALA A 483 55.14 -13.61 19.61
N PRO A 484 54.92 -12.52 20.36
CA PRO A 484 55.08 -11.14 19.87
C PRO A 484 56.18 -10.35 20.61
N ALA A 485 56.54 -9.18 20.07
CA ALA A 485 57.29 -8.12 20.74
C ALA A 485 56.85 -6.80 20.05
N ASP A 486 56.18 -5.86 20.70
CA ASP A 486 56.53 -4.98 21.82
C ASP A 486 56.77 -3.55 21.33
N THR A 487 56.10 -2.62 22.00
CA THR A 487 56.48 -1.23 22.31
C THR A 487 56.51 -0.12 21.25
N ALA A 488 56.08 1.06 21.77
CA ALA A 488 56.38 2.43 21.38
C ALA A 488 55.60 3.00 20.17
N ASP A 489 55.15 4.24 20.14
CA ASP A 489 55.06 5.33 21.13
C ASP A 489 54.15 6.40 20.49
N LEU A 490 53.52 7.22 21.33
CA LEU A 490 52.87 8.49 20.96
C LEU A 490 53.87 9.44 20.28
N PRO A 491 53.39 10.44 19.52
CA PRO A 491 53.32 11.75 20.16
C PRO A 491 52.07 12.58 19.82
N ASP A 492 51.70 13.38 20.82
CA ASP A 492 50.89 14.59 20.74
C ASP A 492 51.40 15.58 19.69
N ALA A 493 50.47 16.29 19.05
CA ALA A 493 50.71 17.65 18.56
C ALA A 493 49.40 18.44 18.58
N ASP A 494 49.41 19.42 19.49
CA ASP A 494 48.46 20.51 19.69
C ASP A 494 48.72 21.67 18.69
N HIS A 495 47.80 22.66 18.67
CA HIS A 495 47.76 23.92 17.87
C HIS A 495 46.98 23.83 16.53
N SER A 496 46.08 24.75 16.14
CA SER A 496 45.77 26.11 16.58
C SER A 496 44.38 26.56 16.07
N VAL A 497 43.57 27.04 17.01
CA VAL A 497 42.81 28.30 17.03
C VAL A 497 42.80 29.15 15.74
N CYS A 498 41.59 29.45 15.22
CA CYS A 498 41.26 30.72 14.58
C CYS A 498 39.85 31.18 14.98
N PHE A 499 39.80 32.32 15.67
CA PHE A 499 38.62 33.13 15.96
C PHE A 499 38.19 33.92 14.71
N PHE A 500 36.89 34.05 14.46
CA PHE A 500 36.29 35.27 13.93
C PHE A 500 34.94 35.53 14.60
N LEU A 501 34.77 36.76 15.09
CA LEU A 501 33.62 37.31 15.78
C LEU A 501 32.72 38.11 14.82
N PHE A 502 31.47 38.34 15.30
CA PHE A 502 30.38 39.21 14.83
C PHE A 502 29.43 38.64 13.74
N GLY A 503 28.10 38.72 13.87
CA GLY A 503 27.29 39.49 14.82
C GLY A 503 25.87 38.94 15.00
N GLN A 504 25.37 39.05 16.23
CA GLN A 504 23.95 39.04 16.57
C GLN A 504 23.34 40.40 16.20
N GLY A 505 22.15 40.40 15.61
CA GLY A 505 21.35 41.62 15.45
C GLY A 505 20.15 41.45 14.54
N GLU A 506 18.96 41.42 15.15
CA GLU A 506 17.68 41.83 14.56
C GLU A 506 17.05 41.03 13.40
N ALA A 507 16.29 39.97 13.75
CA ALA A 507 15.17 39.51 12.91
C ALA A 507 14.12 38.69 13.72
N ARG A 508 13.62 39.22 14.85
CA ARG A 508 12.67 38.47 15.70
C ARG A 508 11.28 39.10 15.93
N ARG A 509 10.82 39.98 15.03
CA ARG A 509 9.46 40.59 15.15
C ARG A 509 8.53 40.51 13.94
N ARG A 510 8.82 39.76 12.88
CA ARG A 510 7.89 39.63 11.72
C ARG A 510 7.31 38.23 11.44
N SER A 511 7.60 37.21 12.25
CA SER A 511 7.10 35.84 12.03
C SER A 511 5.68 35.59 12.59
N ARG A 512 5.13 36.51 13.39
CA ARG A 512 3.83 36.30 14.09
C ARG A 512 2.57 36.67 13.27
N SER A 513 2.71 37.14 12.02
CA SER A 513 1.56 37.65 11.23
C SER A 513 1.19 36.81 10.00
N LEU A 514 1.98 35.79 9.60
CA LEU A 514 1.79 35.10 8.31
C LEU A 514 0.89 33.86 8.38
N SER A 515 0.77 33.18 9.52
CA SER A 515 -0.05 31.96 9.62
C SER A 515 -1.56 32.20 9.58
N ASN A 516 -2.04 33.37 10.04
CA ASN A 516 -3.45 33.75 9.95
C ASN A 516 -3.83 34.40 8.60
N ALA A 517 -2.85 34.93 7.85
CA ALA A 517 -3.09 35.52 6.53
C ALA A 517 -3.34 34.43 5.45
N VAL A 518 -2.64 33.29 5.54
CA VAL A 518 -2.68 32.19 4.55
C VAL A 518 -4.08 31.56 4.42
N TRP A 519 -4.85 31.46 5.50
CA TRP A 519 -6.22 30.95 5.45
C TRP A 519 -7.25 32.00 5.00
N SER A 520 -6.95 33.29 5.13
CA SER A 520 -7.83 34.37 4.66
C SER A 520 -7.74 34.58 3.14
N THR A 521 -6.55 34.43 2.55
CA THR A 521 -6.33 34.58 1.11
C THR A 521 -6.93 33.41 0.30
N PHE A 522 -6.88 32.18 0.83
CA PHE A 522 -7.49 31.01 0.18
C PHE A 522 -9.04 31.05 0.20
N ARG A 523 -9.65 31.72 1.20
CA ARG A 523 -11.10 31.97 1.22
C ARG A 523 -11.52 33.10 0.26
N SER A 524 -10.61 34.02 -0.07
CA SER A 524 -10.88 35.15 -0.97
C SER A 524 -10.82 34.78 -2.47
N MET A 525 -10.11 33.71 -2.86
CA MET A 525 -10.04 33.27 -4.27
C MET A 525 -11.26 32.44 -4.74
N ARG A 526 -12.09 31.90 -3.83
CA ARG A 526 -13.36 31.25 -4.20
C ARG A 526 -14.50 32.24 -4.52
N GLY A 527 -14.27 33.55 -4.40
CA GLY A 527 -15.29 34.60 -4.50
C GLY A 527 -15.26 35.45 -5.78
N MET A 528 -14.29 35.28 -6.69
CA MET A 528 -14.22 36.10 -7.89
C MET A 528 -15.16 35.56 -8.99
N ARG A 529 -16.39 36.10 -9.01
CA ARG A 529 -17.27 36.02 -10.18
C ARG A 529 -16.62 36.77 -11.34
N GLY A 530 -16.38 36.08 -12.45
CA GLY A 530 -15.94 36.69 -13.70
C GLY A 530 -16.97 37.67 -14.29
N PRO A 531 -16.55 38.52 -15.25
CA PRO A 531 -17.39 39.56 -15.81
C PRO A 531 -18.61 38.97 -16.55
N THR A 532 -19.80 39.41 -16.11
CA THR A 532 -21.11 39.07 -16.68
C THR A 532 -21.26 39.66 -18.08
N TRP A 533 -21.36 38.79 -19.08
CA TRP A 533 -21.85 39.17 -20.41
C TRP A 533 -23.38 39.34 -20.36
N HIS A 534 -23.86 40.59 -20.32
CA HIS A 534 -25.28 40.89 -20.50
C HIS A 534 -25.64 40.83 -21.99
N ALA A 535 -26.34 39.78 -22.40
CA ALA A 535 -27.06 39.73 -23.66
C ALA A 535 -28.53 40.08 -23.42
N SER A 536 -28.95 41.25 -23.90
CA SER A 536 -30.34 41.72 -23.91
C SER A 536 -31.18 40.89 -24.89
N LEU A 537 -32.23 40.23 -24.40
CA LEU A 537 -33.28 39.62 -25.22
C LEU A 537 -34.51 40.54 -25.25
N PRO A 538 -35.10 40.82 -26.42
CA PRO A 538 -36.42 41.43 -26.48
C PRO A 538 -37.52 40.37 -26.40
N SER A 539 -38.53 40.70 -25.59
CA SER A 539 -39.79 40.00 -25.41
C SER A 539 -40.72 40.18 -26.63
N THR A 540 -41.31 39.08 -27.12
CA THR A 540 -42.53 39.13 -27.94
C THR A 540 -43.48 38.00 -27.58
N ARG A 541 -44.73 38.39 -27.35
CA ARG A 541 -45.94 37.59 -27.06
C ARG A 541 -46.30 36.64 -28.22
N GLY A 542 -47.01 35.56 -27.87
CA GLY A 542 -47.49 34.47 -28.75
C GLY A 542 -48.56 34.85 -29.79
N PRO A 543 -49.16 33.88 -30.50
CA PRO A 543 -50.26 33.10 -29.89
C PRO A 543 -50.40 31.61 -30.32
N SER A 544 -51.38 30.98 -29.68
CA SER A 544 -51.96 29.63 -29.68
C SER A 544 -52.38 28.97 -31.01
N THR A 545 -52.26 27.63 -31.12
CA THR A 545 -53.34 26.60 -31.26
C THR A 545 -52.77 25.23 -31.75
N PRO A 546 -53.51 24.10 -31.60
CA PRO A 546 -52.93 22.77 -31.39
C PRO A 546 -52.93 21.89 -32.65
N TYR A 547 -51.96 20.97 -32.74
CA TYR A 547 -52.06 19.80 -33.62
C TYR A 547 -51.64 18.52 -32.90
N THR A 548 -52.63 17.64 -32.77
CA THR A 548 -52.55 16.21 -32.46
C THR A 548 -51.84 15.49 -33.61
N VAL A 549 -50.74 14.77 -33.35
CA VAL A 549 -50.24 13.73 -34.26
C VAL A 549 -49.71 12.52 -33.48
N ALA A 550 -50.35 11.41 -33.83
CA ALA A 550 -50.08 9.98 -33.65
C ALA A 550 -48.72 9.47 -33.13
N ALA A 551 -48.85 8.39 -32.36
CA ALA A 551 -47.80 7.45 -31.96
C ALA A 551 -47.11 6.75 -33.15
N PRO A 552 -45.81 6.39 -33.05
CA PRO A 552 -45.20 5.50 -34.00
C PRO A 552 -45.32 4.03 -33.58
N SER A 553 -45.77 3.26 -34.55
CA SER A 553 -45.91 1.81 -34.62
C SER A 553 -44.59 1.04 -34.54
N SER A 554 -44.72 -0.16 -33.97
CA SER A 554 -43.81 -1.29 -33.89
C SER A 554 -43.04 -1.63 -35.17
N VAL A 555 -41.74 -1.91 -35.03
CA VAL A 555 -40.84 -2.51 -36.03
C VAL A 555 -40.58 -3.98 -35.65
N PRO A 556 -40.55 -4.94 -36.61
CA PRO A 556 -40.48 -6.37 -36.32
C PRO A 556 -39.05 -6.86 -36.01
N HIS A 557 -38.96 -7.81 -35.08
CA HIS A 557 -37.73 -8.53 -34.72
C HIS A 557 -37.29 -9.52 -35.82
N GLY A 558 -36.05 -9.36 -36.29
CA GLY A 558 -35.28 -10.40 -37.00
C GLY A 558 -34.37 -11.17 -36.03
N PRO A 559 -33.90 -12.39 -36.40
CA PRO A 559 -33.28 -13.33 -35.46
C PRO A 559 -31.84 -12.94 -35.08
N HIS A 560 -31.54 -13.09 -33.79
CA HIS A 560 -30.24 -12.85 -33.18
C HIS A 560 -29.17 -13.87 -33.63
N ALA A 561 -28.02 -13.36 -34.08
CA ALA A 561 -26.75 -14.09 -34.13
C ALA A 561 -26.02 -13.96 -32.76
N PRO A 562 -25.23 -14.95 -32.33
CA PRO A 562 -24.59 -14.94 -31.01
C PRO A 562 -23.42 -13.95 -30.96
N HIS A 563 -23.42 -13.12 -29.92
CA HIS A 563 -22.36 -12.17 -29.58
C HIS A 563 -21.06 -12.89 -29.20
N ALA A 564 -19.95 -12.50 -29.83
CA ALA A 564 -18.59 -12.73 -29.35
C ALA A 564 -18.18 -11.62 -28.35
N PRO A 565 -17.38 -11.92 -27.32
CA PRO A 565 -16.97 -10.95 -26.31
C PRO A 565 -15.79 -10.08 -26.74
N ASN A 566 -15.94 -8.78 -26.46
CA ASN A 566 -15.01 -7.65 -26.44
C ASN A 566 -13.49 -7.92 -26.47
N ASP A 567 -12.88 -7.41 -27.55
CA ASP A 567 -11.79 -6.43 -27.60
C ASP A 567 -10.94 -6.21 -26.32
N LEU A 568 -9.96 -7.10 -26.15
CA LEU A 568 -8.59 -6.68 -25.84
C LEU A 568 -7.78 -6.91 -27.12
N VAL A 569 -7.49 -5.81 -27.82
CA VAL A 569 -6.69 -5.77 -29.04
C VAL A 569 -5.32 -6.39 -28.77
N SER A 570 -5.12 -7.64 -29.20
CA SER A 570 -3.79 -8.18 -29.47
C SER A 570 -3.31 -7.58 -30.79
N GLU A 571 -2.09 -7.03 -30.82
CA GLU A 571 -1.42 -6.52 -32.04
C GLU A 571 -1.13 -7.60 -33.09
N LEU A 572 -1.57 -8.84 -32.86
CA LEU A 572 -1.38 -9.96 -33.77
C LEU A 572 -2.58 -10.06 -34.70
N SER A 573 -2.31 -10.31 -35.99
CA SER A 573 -3.34 -10.48 -37.01
C SER A 573 -4.36 -11.54 -36.58
N PRO A 574 -5.66 -11.37 -36.90
CA PRO A 574 -6.66 -12.40 -36.63
C PRO A 574 -6.33 -13.71 -37.36
N ASP A 575 -5.66 -13.61 -38.50
CA ASP A 575 -5.09 -14.73 -39.24
C ASP A 575 -3.79 -15.21 -38.56
N GLY A 576 -3.81 -16.42 -38.00
CA GLY A 576 -2.64 -17.03 -37.35
C GLY A 576 -2.91 -17.74 -36.03
N TRP A 577 -4.10 -17.58 -35.44
CA TRP A 577 -4.51 -18.34 -34.26
C TRP A 577 -4.90 -19.78 -34.61
N ILE A 578 -4.19 -20.75 -34.04
CA ILE A 578 -4.50 -22.17 -34.11
C ILE A 578 -4.92 -22.69 -32.73
N CYS A 579 -5.83 -23.67 -32.67
CA CYS A 579 -6.26 -24.26 -31.41
C CYS A 579 -6.15 -25.80 -31.40
N ARG A 580 -5.90 -26.37 -30.23
CA ARG A 580 -5.91 -27.82 -29.99
C ARG A 580 -6.70 -28.13 -28.72
N THR A 581 -7.69 -29.02 -28.84
CA THR A 581 -8.41 -29.56 -27.68
C THR A 581 -7.68 -30.79 -27.17
N GLY A 582 -7.19 -30.74 -25.94
CA GLY A 582 -6.54 -31.87 -25.27
C GLY A 582 -7.54 -32.94 -24.79
N SER A 583 -7.03 -34.10 -24.37
CA SER A 583 -7.84 -35.22 -23.85
C SER A 583 -8.71 -34.89 -22.63
N GLY A 584 -8.44 -33.77 -21.95
CA GLY A 584 -9.25 -33.24 -20.85
C GLY A 584 -10.32 -32.22 -21.25
N GLY A 585 -10.63 -32.06 -22.54
CA GLY A 585 -11.64 -31.12 -23.03
C GLY A 585 -11.26 -29.64 -22.95
N ARG A 586 -10.03 -29.31 -22.53
CA ARG A 586 -9.49 -27.94 -22.56
C ARG A 586 -8.95 -27.64 -23.96
N THR A 587 -9.36 -26.49 -24.51
CA THR A 587 -8.85 -25.96 -25.77
C THR A 587 -7.73 -24.97 -25.51
N SER A 588 -6.54 -25.27 -26.01
CA SER A 588 -5.37 -24.38 -25.99
C SER A 588 -5.27 -23.63 -27.31
N TRP A 589 -4.93 -22.34 -27.28
CA TRP A 589 -4.74 -21.48 -28.46
C TRP A 589 -3.28 -21.04 -28.57
N HIS A 590 -2.73 -20.94 -29.79
CA HIS A 590 -1.37 -20.49 -30.06
C HIS A 590 -1.35 -19.68 -31.36
N HIS A 591 -0.58 -18.60 -31.42
CA HIS A 591 -0.44 -17.81 -32.64
C HIS A 591 0.82 -18.23 -33.41
N THR A 592 0.68 -18.52 -34.71
CA THR A 592 1.78 -19.07 -35.54
C THR A 592 3.00 -18.14 -35.64
N SER A 593 2.84 -16.83 -35.46
CA SER A 593 3.98 -15.89 -35.41
C SER A 593 4.88 -16.04 -34.18
N LEU A 594 4.42 -16.74 -33.14
CA LEU A 594 5.17 -16.99 -31.90
C LEU A 594 6.04 -18.26 -31.99
N GLY A 595 6.17 -18.85 -33.19
CA GLY A 595 6.89 -20.10 -33.44
C GLY A 595 5.97 -21.33 -33.52
N PRO A 596 6.53 -22.54 -33.72
CA PRO A 596 5.75 -23.78 -33.77
C PRO A 596 4.97 -23.99 -32.48
N ALA A 597 3.76 -24.54 -32.58
CA ALA A 597 2.95 -24.73 -31.39
C ALA A 597 3.63 -25.77 -30.46
N PRO A 598 3.56 -25.59 -29.14
CA PRO A 598 4.23 -26.48 -28.18
C PRO A 598 3.77 -27.94 -28.27
N TRP A 599 2.64 -28.21 -28.93
CA TRP A 599 2.16 -29.56 -29.19
C TRP A 599 2.69 -30.22 -30.47
N ASP A 600 3.33 -29.49 -31.38
CA ASP A 600 3.85 -30.05 -32.64
C ASP A 600 5.16 -30.83 -32.43
N GLY A 601 5.83 -30.65 -31.29
CA GLY A 601 7.11 -31.31 -30.97
C GLY A 601 7.01 -32.71 -30.35
N GLN A 602 5.82 -33.24 -30.08
CA GLN A 602 5.65 -34.47 -29.28
C GLN A 602 5.45 -35.77 -30.11
N GLY A 603 5.76 -35.78 -31.40
CA GLY A 603 5.30 -36.86 -32.30
C GLY A 603 6.31 -37.47 -33.28
N ARG A 604 7.63 -37.33 -33.10
CA ARG A 604 8.62 -38.06 -33.93
C ARG A 604 9.70 -38.71 -33.08
N GLU A 605 9.45 -39.94 -32.67
CA GLU A 605 10.50 -40.92 -32.39
C GLU A 605 11.03 -41.49 -33.72
N PRO A 606 12.34 -41.77 -33.86
CA PRO A 606 12.97 -42.14 -35.13
C PRO A 606 12.99 -43.66 -35.37
N ASP A 607 11.98 -44.18 -36.05
CA ASP A 607 12.01 -45.50 -36.67
C ASP A 607 12.59 -45.39 -38.10
N GLU A 608 13.91 -45.32 -38.24
CA GLU A 608 14.61 -45.65 -39.51
C GLU A 608 16.14 -45.64 -39.34
N LEU A 609 16.72 -46.67 -38.71
CA LEU A 609 18.17 -46.93 -38.83
C LEU A 609 18.63 -48.32 -38.36
N PHE A 610 18.02 -49.39 -38.88
CA PHE A 610 18.65 -50.71 -38.84
C PHE A 610 18.31 -51.54 -40.07
N HIS A 611 19.05 -51.37 -41.17
CA HIS A 611 19.34 -52.44 -42.15
C HIS A 611 20.51 -52.06 -43.08
N ALA A 612 21.74 -52.45 -42.72
CA ALA A 612 22.77 -52.92 -43.65
C ALA A 612 23.95 -53.58 -42.88
N LYS A 613 24.21 -54.86 -43.18
CA LYS A 613 25.45 -55.62 -42.90
C LYS A 613 26.50 -55.33 -44.02
N PRO A 614 27.69 -55.96 -44.06
CA PRO A 614 28.77 -56.06 -43.05
C PRO A 614 30.17 -55.77 -43.68
N ILE A 615 31.20 -55.42 -42.88
CA ILE A 615 32.60 -55.68 -43.25
C ILE A 615 33.37 -56.19 -42.02
N SER A 616 33.97 -57.37 -42.20
CA SER A 616 34.89 -58.07 -41.29
C SER A 616 36.17 -57.28 -41.00
N ILE A 617 36.80 -57.53 -39.85
CA ILE A 617 38.22 -57.96 -39.71
C ILE A 617 38.51 -58.27 -38.23
N GLY A 618 38.73 -59.57 -37.97
CA GLY A 618 39.87 -60.14 -37.23
C GLY A 618 40.14 -59.78 -35.76
N GLY A 619 40.10 -60.80 -34.90
CA GLY A 619 41.14 -60.96 -33.87
C GLY A 619 40.67 -61.46 -32.49
N SER A 620 40.64 -62.79 -32.31
CA SER A 620 41.27 -63.57 -31.20
C SER A 620 41.34 -63.00 -29.78
N GLN A 621 41.17 -63.72 -28.67
CA GLN A 621 40.76 -65.09 -28.31
C GLN A 621 40.95 -65.14 -26.76
N GLN A 622 40.20 -66.02 -26.07
CA GLN A 622 40.44 -66.53 -24.70
C GLN A 622 40.09 -65.56 -23.53
N ARG A 623 39.35 -65.96 -22.48
CA ARG A 623 39.44 -67.21 -21.70
C ARG A 623 38.14 -67.49 -20.93
N LEU A 624 37.82 -68.79 -20.82
CA LEU A 624 36.73 -69.37 -20.03
C LEU A 624 36.92 -69.19 -18.50
N GLY A 625 35.81 -69.20 -17.78
CA GLY A 625 35.74 -69.37 -16.32
C GLY A 625 34.32 -69.60 -15.83
N THR A 626 33.88 -70.85 -15.87
CA THR A 626 32.59 -71.40 -15.45
C THR A 626 32.37 -71.43 -13.92
N ARG A 627 31.09 -71.42 -13.54
CA ARG A 627 30.37 -72.38 -12.65
C ARG A 627 29.82 -71.91 -11.28
N ASP A 628 28.53 -72.23 -11.16
CA ASP A 628 27.77 -72.79 -10.04
C ASP A 628 27.25 -71.92 -8.87
N ALA A 629 25.98 -71.50 -9.03
CA ALA A 629 24.76 -72.13 -8.48
C ALA A 629 24.57 -72.34 -6.95
N ARG A 630 23.30 -72.12 -6.56
CA ARG A 630 22.53 -72.51 -5.36
C ARG A 630 22.57 -71.54 -4.18
N ASP A 631 21.48 -71.26 -3.46
CA ASP A 631 20.06 -71.62 -3.58
C ASP A 631 19.25 -70.67 -2.64
N THR A 632 17.98 -70.46 -2.99
CA THR A 632 16.73 -70.28 -2.19
C THR A 632 16.80 -70.09 -0.65
N ARG A 633 15.88 -69.46 0.10
CA ARG A 633 14.50 -68.92 0.02
C ARG A 633 14.29 -68.22 1.40
N ASP A 634 13.72 -67.03 1.53
CA ASP A 634 12.29 -66.65 1.62
C ASP A 634 11.66 -66.65 3.03
N THR A 635 10.88 -65.58 3.30
CA THR A 635 9.94 -65.30 4.42
C THR A 635 10.53 -65.01 5.83
N ARG A 636 10.03 -64.09 6.67
CA ARG A 636 8.63 -63.68 6.95
C ARG A 636 8.59 -62.44 7.86
N ASP A 637 7.49 -61.69 7.77
CA ASP A 637 7.07 -60.57 8.62
C ASP A 637 6.98 -60.88 10.12
N THR A 638 7.17 -59.85 10.97
CA THR A 638 6.48 -59.70 12.26
C THR A 638 6.36 -58.22 12.68
N ASN A 639 5.10 -57.79 12.85
CA ASN A 639 4.67 -56.72 13.76
C ASN A 639 4.76 -57.22 15.22
N PRO A 640 4.85 -56.31 16.21
CA PRO A 640 3.85 -56.37 17.29
C PRO A 640 3.33 -55.01 17.81
N PHE A 641 2.30 -55.15 18.63
CA PHE A 641 1.22 -54.26 19.07
C PHE A 641 1.54 -53.25 20.20
N SER A 642 0.54 -52.39 20.42
CA SER A 642 0.31 -51.35 21.43
C SER A 642 0.16 -51.79 22.91
N ASP A 643 0.16 -50.75 23.77
CA ASP A 643 -0.51 -50.54 25.08
C ASP A 643 0.02 -51.26 26.34
N ASP A 644 0.44 -50.47 27.35
CA ASP A 644 -0.30 -50.35 28.62
C ASP A 644 0.28 -49.27 29.57
N LEU A 645 -0.65 -48.62 30.29
CA LEU A 645 -0.49 -47.71 31.41
C LEU A 645 -0.26 -48.49 32.71
N GLU A 646 0.59 -48.02 33.63
CA GLU A 646 0.26 -47.99 35.06
C GLU A 646 1.20 -47.10 35.87
N ALA A 647 0.64 -46.51 36.92
CA ALA A 647 1.23 -45.55 37.83
C ALA A 647 1.77 -46.26 39.08
N GLU A 648 2.90 -45.77 39.62
CA GLU A 648 3.15 -45.87 41.06
C GLU A 648 3.83 -44.61 41.60
N ALA A 649 3.27 -44.11 42.69
CA ALA A 649 3.75 -43.03 43.51
C ALA A 649 3.92 -43.58 44.94
N MET A 650 5.16 -43.60 45.47
CA MET A 650 5.56 -43.58 46.89
C MET A 650 7.07 -43.25 46.88
N GLY A 651 7.66 -42.29 47.59
CA GLY A 651 7.34 -41.66 48.87
C GLY A 651 8.26 -42.22 49.96
N ALA A 652 9.36 -41.54 50.31
CA ALA A 652 9.99 -41.52 51.66
C ALA A 652 11.35 -40.79 51.72
N THR A 653 11.33 -39.62 52.36
CA THR A 653 12.21 -39.15 53.46
C THR A 653 13.67 -39.58 53.58
N GLY A 654 14.55 -38.60 53.76
CA GLY A 654 15.86 -38.76 54.42
C GLY A 654 16.60 -37.43 54.59
N ALA A 655 16.43 -36.79 55.74
CA ALA A 655 17.15 -35.60 56.18
C ALA A 655 18.20 -35.97 57.24
N THR A 656 19.42 -35.42 57.14
CA THR A 656 20.43 -35.29 58.21
C THR A 656 21.38 -34.14 57.84
N GLU A 657 21.32 -33.03 58.59
CA GLU A 657 22.30 -32.58 59.60
C GLU A 657 23.55 -31.89 59.02
N ARG A 658 23.60 -30.56 59.15
CA ARG A 658 24.38 -29.77 60.13
C ARG A 658 25.89 -29.71 59.84
N THR A 659 26.36 -28.52 59.50
CA THR A 659 27.65 -28.02 60.00
C THR A 659 27.65 -26.49 60.04
N THR A 660 27.91 -26.00 61.25
CA THR A 660 28.05 -24.62 61.71
C THR A 660 29.44 -24.04 61.38
N GLU A 661 29.46 -22.78 60.92
CA GLU A 661 30.39 -21.65 61.25
C GLU A 661 31.93 -21.84 61.27
N PRO A 662 32.79 -20.79 61.21
CA PRO A 662 32.56 -19.39 61.65
C PRO A 662 33.11 -18.27 60.74
N GLY A 663 32.76 -17.03 61.13
CA GLY A 663 32.97 -15.80 60.38
C GLY A 663 34.33 -15.11 60.52
N ILE A 664 34.44 -13.97 59.84
CA ILE A 664 35.51 -12.98 59.98
C ILE A 664 34.87 -11.57 60.05
N ARG A 665 35.25 -10.84 61.10
CA ARG A 665 34.98 -9.42 61.35
C ARG A 665 36.11 -8.55 60.77
N HIS A 666 35.79 -7.34 60.32
CA HIS A 666 36.45 -6.04 60.64
C HIS A 666 35.82 -4.94 59.72
N ALA A 667 35.08 -3.97 60.28
CA ALA A 667 35.52 -2.64 60.81
C ALA A 667 35.69 -1.60 59.68
N HIS A 668 34.77 -0.62 59.51
CA HIS A 668 34.65 0.71 60.17
C HIS A 668 35.38 1.86 59.43
N ALA A 669 34.60 2.84 58.95
CA ALA A 669 34.82 4.30 58.92
C ALA A 669 33.72 4.91 57.99
N ASP A 670 32.68 5.57 58.51
CA ASP A 670 32.60 7.02 58.83
C ASP A 670 32.71 7.93 57.58
N VAL A 671 32.02 9.05 57.38
CA VAL A 671 30.98 9.85 58.06
C VAL A 671 30.58 10.96 57.08
N THR A 672 29.44 11.63 57.36
CA THR A 672 28.83 12.86 56.80
C THR A 672 27.59 12.58 55.95
N GLY A 673 26.37 12.96 56.32
CA GLY A 673 25.89 13.81 57.42
C GLY A 673 24.98 14.89 56.85
N PHE A 674 23.66 14.73 56.98
CA PHE A 674 22.73 15.85 57.03
C PHE A 674 21.57 15.52 57.97
N GLN A 675 21.42 16.35 59.00
CA GLN A 675 20.40 16.27 60.04
C GLN A 675 19.02 16.74 59.55
N PRO A 676 17.94 16.29 60.22
CA PRO A 676 16.59 16.86 60.13
C PRO A 676 16.23 17.66 61.40
N THR A 677 15.53 18.79 61.26
CA THR A 677 14.77 19.46 62.35
C THR A 677 13.57 20.25 61.74
N PRO A 678 12.60 20.80 62.51
CA PRO A 678 11.43 20.04 62.95
C PRO A 678 10.07 20.80 62.87
N SER A 679 8.97 20.04 62.90
CA SER A 679 7.69 20.21 63.64
C SER A 679 7.00 21.59 63.88
N VAL A 680 5.67 21.66 63.62
CA VAL A 680 4.53 21.82 64.58
C VAL A 680 3.36 22.72 64.08
N SER A 681 2.14 22.10 64.04
CA SER A 681 0.73 22.54 64.28
C SER A 681 0.15 23.84 63.66
N ALA A 682 -1.15 24.04 63.41
CA ALA A 682 -2.41 23.52 63.97
C ALA A 682 -3.55 23.73 62.92
N ARG A 683 -4.48 22.79 62.70
CA ARG A 683 -5.82 22.63 63.31
C ARG A 683 -6.84 23.74 62.94
N GLU A 684 -7.79 23.43 62.06
CA GLU A 684 -9.20 23.83 62.24
C GLU A 684 -10.14 22.88 61.50
N GLN A 685 -11.18 22.44 62.22
CA GLN A 685 -12.24 21.51 61.80
C GLN A 685 -13.47 22.32 61.38
N LEU A 686 -14.21 21.85 60.36
CA LEU A 686 -15.65 22.09 60.28
C LEU A 686 -16.34 20.98 59.48
N GLU A 687 -17.07 20.16 60.22
CA GLU A 687 -18.10 19.21 59.78
C GLU A 687 -19.26 19.92 59.09
N ILE A 688 -19.67 19.47 57.90
CA ILE A 688 -21.09 19.43 57.52
C ILE A 688 -21.42 18.10 56.84
N ARG A 689 -22.47 17.52 57.39
CA ARG A 689 -23.12 16.21 57.23
C ARG A 689 -24.15 16.26 56.10
N LEU A 690 -24.24 15.22 55.25
CA LEU A 690 -25.50 14.86 54.55
C LEU A 690 -25.47 13.40 54.07
N GLU A 691 -26.07 12.58 54.93
CA GLU A 691 -26.99 11.45 54.72
C GLU A 691 -26.82 10.51 53.52
N ARG A 692 -26.49 9.26 53.85
CA ARG A 692 -26.86 8.06 53.08
C ARG A 692 -28.12 7.46 53.71
N SER A 693 -29.09 7.10 52.88
CA SER A 693 -30.18 6.18 53.22
C SER A 693 -30.46 5.19 52.08
N PRO A 694 -31.04 4.02 52.37
CA PRO A 694 -30.82 2.77 51.64
C PRO A 694 -31.99 2.42 50.70
N VAL A 695 -31.73 1.58 49.69
CA VAL A 695 -32.78 0.96 48.87
C VAL A 695 -32.78 -0.55 49.10
N THR A 696 -33.92 -1.03 49.60
CA THR A 696 -34.28 -2.42 49.88
C THR A 696 -34.69 -3.22 48.62
N PRO A 697 -34.64 -4.56 48.66
CA PRO A 697 -34.98 -5.44 47.55
C PRO A 697 -36.48 -5.80 47.55
N VAL A 698 -37.05 -6.04 46.37
CA VAL A 698 -38.42 -6.56 46.20
C VAL A 698 -38.38 -7.94 45.55
N THR A 699 -38.91 -8.92 46.29
CA THR A 699 -39.23 -10.29 45.86
C THR A 699 -40.59 -10.37 45.13
N PRO A 700 -40.81 -11.36 44.26
CA PRO A 700 -42.10 -11.58 43.60
C PRO A 700 -43.02 -12.52 44.41
N VAL A 701 -44.33 -12.27 44.32
CA VAL A 701 -45.42 -13.09 44.88
C VAL A 701 -46.26 -13.67 43.74
N THR A 702 -46.54 -14.97 43.85
CA THR A 702 -47.40 -15.82 43.02
C THR A 702 -48.83 -15.90 43.57
N GLN A 703 -49.84 -16.04 42.69
CA GLN A 703 -51.08 -16.84 42.84
C GLN A 703 -51.88 -16.74 41.52
N GLU A 704 -52.02 -17.81 40.72
CA GLU A 704 -53.01 -18.91 40.74
C GLU A 704 -54.46 -18.54 40.39
N THR A 705 -54.97 -19.11 39.29
CA THR A 705 -56.26 -19.84 39.29
C THR A 705 -56.33 -20.82 38.11
N SER A 706 -56.70 -22.05 38.45
CA SER A 706 -56.79 -23.26 37.61
C SER A 706 -58.01 -23.30 36.68
N GLN A 707 -57.94 -24.12 35.62
CA GLN A 707 -59.04 -25.02 35.26
C GLN A 707 -58.52 -26.28 34.55
N VAL A 708 -59.16 -27.39 34.91
CA VAL A 708 -58.82 -28.81 34.74
C VAL A 708 -59.63 -29.41 33.58
N MET A 709 -59.13 -30.45 32.91
CA MET A 709 -59.85 -31.71 32.62
C MET A 709 -58.95 -32.74 31.90
N ASP A 710 -58.97 -33.94 32.45
CA ASP A 710 -58.36 -35.22 32.05
C ASP A 710 -58.86 -35.80 30.72
N PHE A 711 -58.06 -36.69 30.09
CA PHE A 711 -58.31 -38.15 29.99
C PHE A 711 -57.51 -38.79 28.83
N GLY A 712 -56.54 -39.65 29.19
CA GLY A 712 -56.47 -41.06 28.81
C GLY A 712 -56.23 -41.55 27.35
N PRO A 713 -55.82 -42.83 27.18
CA PRO A 713 -54.96 -43.32 26.08
C PRO A 713 -55.57 -44.50 25.26
N PHE A 714 -54.74 -45.18 24.45
CA PHE A 714 -54.99 -46.39 23.61
C PHE A 714 -55.67 -46.13 22.24
N THR A 715 -55.38 -46.78 21.11
CA THR A 715 -55.01 -48.18 20.77
C THR A 715 -54.29 -48.29 19.41
N ASP A 716 -53.41 -49.30 19.28
CA ASP A 716 -53.20 -50.29 18.18
C ASP A 716 -53.62 -50.00 16.71
N SER A 717 -52.64 -50.15 15.78
CA SER A 717 -52.52 -51.10 14.62
C SER A 717 -53.76 -51.48 13.75
N PRO A 718 -53.67 -52.15 12.55
CA PRO A 718 -52.51 -52.71 11.81
C PRO A 718 -52.60 -52.69 10.23
N PHE A 719 -51.63 -53.37 9.57
CA PHE A 719 -51.58 -53.93 8.19
C PHE A 719 -51.50 -52.98 6.97
N GLY A 720 -50.73 -53.25 5.90
CA GLY A 720 -49.89 -54.39 5.55
C GLY A 720 -49.19 -54.23 4.18
N ASN A 721 -48.13 -55.03 4.01
CA ASN A 721 -47.52 -55.64 2.80
C ASN A 721 -47.51 -54.94 1.42
N GLY A 722 -46.32 -54.95 0.79
CA GLY A 722 -46.18 -55.56 -0.56
C GLY A 722 -45.27 -54.89 -1.60
N HIS A 723 -44.17 -55.58 -1.92
CA HIS A 723 -43.46 -55.70 -3.22
C HIS A 723 -42.55 -54.58 -3.80
N ALA A 724 -41.25 -54.92 -3.78
CA ALA A 724 -40.24 -54.98 -4.86
C ALA A 724 -40.48 -54.30 -6.23
N GLN A 725 -39.53 -53.47 -6.69
CA GLN A 725 -38.55 -53.74 -7.77
C GLN A 725 -37.83 -52.46 -8.26
N ASP A 726 -36.52 -52.61 -8.44
CA ASP A 726 -35.62 -52.11 -9.49
C ASP A 726 -35.47 -50.62 -9.92
N ALA A 727 -34.17 -50.32 -10.10
CA ALA A 727 -33.56 -49.53 -11.16
C ALA A 727 -33.47 -47.99 -11.08
N SER A 728 -32.24 -47.56 -10.75
CA SER A 728 -31.39 -46.67 -11.55
C SER A 728 -31.59 -45.15 -11.52
N THR A 729 -30.45 -44.49 -11.30
CA THR A 729 -30.05 -43.15 -11.78
C THR A 729 -30.88 -41.93 -11.35
N ARG A 730 -30.40 -41.20 -10.34
CA ARG A 730 -30.68 -39.76 -10.22
C ARG A 730 -29.62 -38.96 -9.46
N GLU A 731 -28.72 -38.38 -10.25
CA GLU A 731 -28.40 -36.95 -10.33
C GLU A 731 -28.69 -36.08 -9.08
N SER A 732 -27.62 -35.59 -8.46
CA SER A 732 -27.65 -34.60 -7.38
C SER A 732 -28.01 -33.21 -7.90
N ARG A 733 -29.27 -32.80 -7.69
CA ARG A 733 -29.67 -31.38 -7.56
C ARG A 733 -30.35 -31.18 -6.22
N ARG A 734 -29.63 -30.64 -5.23
CA ARG A 734 -30.22 -30.08 -4.00
C ARG A 734 -30.55 -28.61 -4.25
N ALA A 735 -31.74 -28.35 -4.78
CA ALA A 735 -32.41 -27.06 -4.59
C ALA A 735 -33.14 -27.12 -3.24
N SER A 736 -32.73 -26.27 -2.30
CA SER A 736 -33.40 -26.10 -1.02
C SER A 736 -34.61 -25.19 -1.23
N THR A 737 -35.80 -25.80 -1.29
CA THR A 737 -37.07 -25.07 -1.25
C THR A 737 -37.31 -24.63 0.20
N MET A 738 -37.06 -23.35 0.49
CA MET A 738 -37.47 -22.73 1.76
C MET A 738 -39.00 -22.57 1.77
N PRO A 739 -39.71 -22.97 2.82
CA PRO A 739 -41.14 -22.76 2.93
C PRO A 739 -41.43 -21.26 3.10
N GLY A 740 -42.38 -20.75 2.31
CA GLY A 740 -42.82 -19.36 2.33
C GLY A 740 -43.31 -18.94 3.72
N PHE A 741 -42.51 -18.12 4.40
CA PHE A 741 -42.89 -17.46 5.63
C PHE A 741 -43.88 -16.34 5.30
N MET A 742 -45.15 -16.50 5.72
CA MET A 742 -46.14 -15.43 5.66
C MET A 742 -45.68 -14.26 6.53
N GLN A 743 -45.38 -13.12 5.91
CA GLN A 743 -45.18 -11.86 6.61
C GLN A 743 -46.51 -11.44 7.26
N LYS A 744 -46.55 -11.35 8.60
CA LYS A 744 -47.65 -10.66 9.28
C LYS A 744 -47.69 -9.21 8.76
N PRO A 745 -48.87 -8.63 8.47
CA PRO A 745 -48.96 -7.26 8.02
C PRO A 745 -48.35 -6.32 9.06
N LEU A 746 -47.21 -5.73 8.73
CA LEU A 746 -46.54 -4.72 9.53
C LEU A 746 -47.38 -3.43 9.47
N GLU A 747 -47.40 -2.68 10.58
CA GLU A 747 -48.04 -1.37 10.64
C GLU A 747 -47.49 -0.43 9.55
N ARG A 748 -48.37 0.37 8.92
CA ARG A 748 -48.00 1.29 7.83
C ARG A 748 -46.84 2.18 8.29
N GLY A 749 -45.70 2.09 7.58
CA GLY A 749 -44.50 2.90 7.85
C GLY A 749 -43.30 2.13 8.40
N CYS A 750 -43.38 0.82 8.58
CA CYS A 750 -42.23 -0.01 8.92
C CYS A 750 -41.67 -0.74 7.69
N LEU A 751 -40.35 -0.70 7.50
CA LEU A 751 -39.66 -1.45 6.44
C LEU A 751 -38.70 -2.46 7.05
N ARG A 752 -38.91 -3.75 6.76
CA ARG A 752 -38.11 -4.86 7.28
C ARG A 752 -37.44 -5.63 6.15
N ALA A 753 -36.18 -6.02 6.35
CA ALA A 753 -35.46 -6.90 5.43
C ALA A 753 -34.56 -7.89 6.19
N GLU A 754 -34.46 -9.11 5.67
CA GLU A 754 -33.38 -10.03 6.02
C GLU A 754 -32.19 -9.77 5.10
N VAL A 755 -31.01 -9.58 5.65
CA VAL A 755 -29.80 -9.19 4.91
C VAL A 755 -28.62 -10.06 5.28
N GLN A 756 -27.67 -10.20 4.36
CA GLN A 756 -26.34 -10.74 4.66
C GLN A 756 -25.37 -9.60 4.96
N ARG A 757 -24.85 -9.55 6.19
CA ARG A 757 -23.77 -8.62 6.51
C ARG A 757 -22.48 -9.11 5.87
N LEU A 758 -21.80 -8.23 5.14
CA LEU A 758 -20.54 -8.51 4.47
C LEU A 758 -19.36 -7.98 5.30
N THR A 759 -18.20 -8.60 5.14
CA THR A 759 -16.91 -8.10 5.63
C THR A 759 -15.91 -8.11 4.48
N THR A 760 -14.99 -7.15 4.48
CA THR A 760 -13.88 -7.10 3.52
C THR A 760 -12.90 -8.23 3.81
N GLY A 761 -12.77 -9.17 2.88
CA GLY A 761 -11.71 -10.17 2.85
C GLY A 761 -10.67 -9.85 1.78
N VAL A 762 -9.62 -10.67 1.71
CA VAL A 762 -8.52 -10.50 0.72
C VAL A 762 -9.03 -10.56 -0.72
N GLN A 763 -10.05 -11.38 -1.00
CA GLN A 763 -10.65 -11.58 -2.33
C GLN A 763 -11.95 -10.78 -2.54
N GLY A 764 -12.14 -9.67 -1.81
CA GLY A 764 -13.36 -8.86 -1.89
C GLY A 764 -14.38 -9.16 -0.78
N TRP A 765 -15.67 -9.00 -1.08
CA TRP A 765 -16.73 -9.11 -0.08
C TRP A 765 -17.03 -10.56 0.29
N LYS A 766 -16.93 -10.90 1.58
CA LYS A 766 -17.36 -12.20 2.11
C LYS A 766 -18.57 -12.03 3.01
N ALA A 767 -19.59 -12.86 2.81
CA ALA A 767 -20.72 -12.95 3.72
C ALA A 767 -20.25 -13.38 5.11
N HIS A 768 -20.54 -12.56 6.12
CA HIS A 768 -20.12 -12.78 7.50
C HIS A 768 -21.24 -13.43 8.32
N ASP A 769 -22.44 -12.83 8.34
CA ASP A 769 -23.61 -13.34 9.06
C ASP A 769 -24.93 -12.76 8.51
N SER A 770 -26.02 -13.52 8.62
CA SER A 770 -27.38 -13.03 8.31
C SER A 770 -27.97 -12.26 9.49
N ARG A 771 -28.69 -11.17 9.21
CA ARG A 771 -29.33 -10.28 10.19
C ARG A 771 -30.64 -9.74 9.67
N SER A 772 -31.58 -9.45 10.55
CA SER A 772 -32.73 -8.59 10.21
C SER A 772 -32.36 -7.12 10.38
N LEU A 773 -32.87 -6.29 9.47
CA LEU A 773 -32.95 -4.84 9.62
C LEU A 773 -34.42 -4.43 9.67
N LEU A 774 -34.75 -3.46 10.54
CA LEU A 774 -36.09 -2.87 10.62
C LEU A 774 -35.95 -1.36 10.76
N ILE A 775 -36.50 -0.61 9.80
CA ILE A 775 -36.73 0.82 9.95
C ILE A 775 -38.13 1.01 10.53
N THR A 776 -38.21 1.74 11.64
CA THR A 776 -39.47 2.14 12.27
C THR A 776 -39.34 3.57 12.77
N GLY A 777 -40.11 4.49 12.17
CA GLY A 777 -39.97 5.93 12.43
C GLY A 777 -38.57 6.45 12.07
N SER A 778 -37.92 7.15 13.01
CA SER A 778 -36.56 7.68 12.86
C SER A 778 -35.45 6.70 13.26
N GLN A 779 -35.79 5.43 13.54
CA GLN A 779 -34.84 4.46 14.06
C GLN A 779 -34.60 3.32 13.07
N LEU A 780 -33.32 2.96 12.93
CA LEU A 780 -32.88 1.73 12.27
C LEU A 780 -32.45 0.71 13.35
N LEU A 781 -33.19 -0.40 13.43
CA LEU A 781 -32.93 -1.51 14.32
C LEU A 781 -32.11 -2.57 13.59
N ILE A 782 -30.90 -2.85 14.09
CA ILE A 782 -30.02 -3.92 13.59
C ILE A 782 -30.09 -5.08 14.58
N TYR A 783 -30.63 -6.22 14.15
CA TYR A 783 -30.80 -7.38 15.01
C TYR A 783 -29.51 -8.21 15.17
N GLN A 784 -29.51 -9.10 16.15
CA GLN A 784 -28.44 -10.07 16.36
C GLN A 784 -28.34 -11.08 15.19
N LYS A 785 -27.24 -11.83 15.12
CA LYS A 785 -27.01 -12.83 14.07
C LYS A 785 -28.14 -13.86 14.08
N GLY A 786 -28.88 -13.96 12.99
CA GLY A 786 -29.98 -14.93 12.80
C GLY A 786 -31.20 -14.71 13.71
N SER A 787 -31.29 -13.57 14.39
CA SER A 787 -32.42 -13.25 15.28
C SER A 787 -33.28 -12.16 14.66
N THR A 788 -34.60 -12.32 14.84
CA THR A 788 -35.64 -11.41 14.35
C THR A 788 -36.30 -10.60 15.47
N ASP A 789 -35.92 -10.88 16.72
CA ASP A 789 -36.54 -10.44 17.95
C ASP A 789 -35.55 -9.71 18.89
N GLN A 790 -34.27 -10.06 18.86
CA GLN A 790 -33.24 -9.45 19.69
C GLN A 790 -32.48 -8.35 18.95
N VAL A 791 -32.76 -7.09 19.30
CA VAL A 791 -32.07 -5.93 18.74
C VAL A 791 -30.64 -5.84 19.30
N LYS A 792 -29.64 -5.84 18.40
CA LYS A 792 -28.22 -5.66 18.78
C LYS A 792 -27.84 -4.19 18.88
N THR A 793 -28.33 -3.37 17.97
CA THR A 793 -28.04 -1.94 17.92
C THR A 793 -29.26 -1.19 17.42
N VAL A 794 -29.65 -0.16 18.17
CA VAL A 794 -30.59 0.87 17.73
C VAL A 794 -29.74 2.01 17.19
N VAL A 795 -30.04 2.49 15.99
CA VAL A 795 -29.36 3.60 15.32
C VAL A 795 -30.38 4.70 15.07
N ASP A 796 -30.13 5.90 15.57
CA ASP A 796 -30.92 7.06 15.20
C ASP A 796 -30.54 7.52 13.78
N ILE A 797 -31.46 7.49 12.84
CA ILE A 797 -31.16 7.75 11.43
C ILE A 797 -30.68 9.19 11.22
N CYS A 798 -31.21 10.15 11.99
CA CYS A 798 -30.85 11.56 11.85
C CYS A 798 -29.50 11.87 12.51
N ASP A 799 -29.27 11.33 13.70
CA ASP A 799 -28.10 11.70 14.52
C ASP A 799 -26.90 10.76 14.36
N ASP A 800 -27.12 9.48 14.07
CA ASP A 800 -26.09 8.45 14.08
C ASP A 800 -25.65 8.02 12.67
N VAL A 801 -26.43 8.22 11.61
CA VAL A 801 -26.03 7.81 10.25
C VAL A 801 -25.23 8.93 9.56
N GLU A 802 -23.92 8.73 9.42
CA GLU A 802 -23.03 9.70 8.78
C GLU A 802 -22.99 9.57 7.26
N GLN A 803 -23.05 8.33 6.74
CA GLN A 803 -23.02 8.06 5.31
C GLN A 803 -23.85 6.82 5.00
N CYS A 804 -24.61 6.89 3.91
CA CYS A 804 -25.35 5.75 3.35
C CYS A 804 -25.20 5.81 1.83
N SER A 805 -24.80 4.71 1.22
CA SER A 805 -24.68 4.61 -0.24
C SER A 805 -25.02 3.20 -0.71
N LEU A 806 -25.75 3.12 -1.82
CA LEU A 806 -26.06 1.86 -2.48
C LEU A 806 -24.96 1.51 -3.48
N LEU A 807 -24.30 0.38 -3.27
CA LEU A 807 -23.33 -0.22 -4.18
C LEU A 807 -24.05 -1.17 -5.18
N PRO A 808 -23.38 -1.61 -6.25
CA PRO A 808 -23.90 -2.66 -7.14
C PRO A 808 -24.32 -3.94 -6.39
N ASP A 809 -25.13 -4.78 -7.03
CA ASP A 809 -25.60 -6.07 -6.51
C ASP A 809 -26.42 -6.01 -5.21
N GLY A 810 -27.10 -4.88 -4.97
CA GLY A 810 -27.98 -4.70 -3.82
C GLY A 810 -27.25 -4.62 -2.48
N VAL A 811 -25.99 -4.15 -2.47
CA VAL A 811 -25.21 -3.96 -1.25
C VAL A 811 -25.34 -2.54 -0.73
N LEU A 812 -25.90 -2.37 0.46
CA LEU A 812 -25.97 -1.10 1.18
C LEU A 812 -24.72 -0.89 2.04
N SER A 813 -23.97 0.18 1.79
CA SER A 813 -22.91 0.66 2.69
C SER A 813 -23.48 1.67 3.66
N LEU A 814 -23.27 1.46 4.95
CA LEU A 814 -23.83 2.26 6.04
C LEU A 814 -22.75 2.60 7.07
N GLU A 815 -22.38 3.86 7.17
CA GLU A 815 -21.48 4.39 8.19
C GLU A 815 -22.28 4.99 9.35
N VAL A 816 -22.10 4.40 10.54
CA VAL A 816 -22.84 4.76 11.75
C VAL A 816 -21.88 5.27 12.81
N ARG A 817 -22.16 6.46 13.33
CA ARG A 817 -21.54 7.03 14.53
C ARG A 817 -22.08 6.32 15.77
N ARG A 818 -21.19 5.86 16.64
CA ARG A 818 -21.56 5.18 17.87
C ARG A 818 -20.86 5.84 19.04
N LYS A 819 -21.65 6.28 20.02
CA LYS A 819 -21.11 6.60 21.34
C LYS A 819 -20.45 5.35 21.90
N ARG A 820 -19.15 5.42 22.18
CA ARG A 820 -18.39 4.29 22.73
C ARG A 820 -19.07 3.81 24.02
N ARG A 821 -19.78 2.67 23.94
CA ARG A 821 -20.32 2.03 25.15
C ARG A 821 -19.11 1.75 26.04
N ARG A 822 -19.22 2.07 27.34
CA ARG A 822 -18.21 1.72 28.34
C ARG A 822 -18.09 0.19 28.35
N SER A 823 -17.28 -0.39 27.48
CA SER A 823 -17.04 -1.82 27.49
C SER A 823 -16.31 -2.17 28.78
N SER A 824 -16.74 -3.27 29.37
CA SER A 824 -16.18 -3.83 30.59
C SER A 824 -14.67 -4.09 30.45
N SER A 825 -13.99 -3.87 31.59
CA SER A 825 -12.61 -4.19 32.00
C SER A 825 -11.38 -3.49 31.39
N LEU A 826 -11.24 -3.22 30.10
CA LEU A 826 -9.90 -2.85 29.54
C LEU A 826 -9.67 -1.39 29.11
N SER A 827 -10.68 -0.52 29.11
CA SER A 827 -10.55 0.87 28.61
C SER A 827 -10.42 1.96 29.71
N ARG A 828 -10.06 1.60 30.95
CA ARG A 828 -10.04 2.56 32.08
C ARG A 828 -8.84 3.53 32.11
N PHE A 829 -7.83 3.34 31.28
CA PHE A 829 -6.52 3.99 31.51
C PHE A 829 -6.10 5.06 30.51
N THR A 830 -6.95 5.50 29.57
CA THR A 830 -6.63 6.68 28.73
C THR A 830 -7.25 7.97 29.29
N PRO A 831 -6.46 9.03 29.56
CA PRO A 831 -6.99 10.34 29.94
C PRO A 831 -7.78 10.93 28.77
N ARG A 832 -9.02 11.35 29.05
CA ARG A 832 -10.04 11.67 28.04
C ARG A 832 -9.84 13.10 27.50
N SER A 833 -9.49 13.21 26.21
CA SER A 833 -9.86 14.38 25.41
C SER A 833 -11.39 14.37 25.22
N ARG A 834 -12.06 15.46 25.63
CA ARG A 834 -13.53 15.57 25.67
C ARG A 834 -14.20 15.59 24.27
N LYS A 835 -13.41 15.54 23.19
CA LYS A 835 -13.88 15.64 21.79
C LYS A 835 -13.87 14.32 20.99
N ASP A 836 -13.32 13.21 21.49
CA ASP A 836 -13.14 11.96 20.72
C ASP A 836 -14.07 10.80 21.14
N LEU A 837 -15.32 11.06 21.53
CA LEU A 837 -16.19 10.01 22.10
C LEU A 837 -17.03 9.22 21.08
N ASP A 838 -16.96 9.60 19.81
CA ASP A 838 -17.79 9.03 18.76
C ASP A 838 -16.94 8.10 17.87
N GLU A 839 -17.16 6.79 17.98
CA GLU A 839 -16.52 5.78 17.13
C GLU A 839 -17.35 5.62 15.85
N ARG A 840 -16.71 5.71 14.68
CA ARG A 840 -17.38 5.46 13.39
C ARG A 840 -17.31 3.98 13.06
N LYS A 841 -18.43 3.42 12.64
CA LYS A 841 -18.53 2.01 12.28
C LYS A 841 -19.20 1.82 10.94
N LEU A 842 -18.45 1.21 10.03
CA LEU A 842 -18.89 0.91 8.68
C LEU A 842 -19.53 -0.50 8.60
N TYR A 843 -20.70 -0.57 7.98
CA TYR A 843 -21.45 -1.80 7.72
C TYR A 843 -21.70 -1.96 6.23
N PHE A 844 -21.74 -3.21 5.79
CA PHE A 844 -22.12 -3.59 4.43
C PHE A 844 -23.19 -4.66 4.53
N PHE A 845 -24.34 -4.45 3.90
CA PHE A 845 -25.48 -5.36 3.94
C PHE A 845 -25.95 -5.67 2.53
N LYS A 846 -25.90 -6.94 2.13
CA LYS A 846 -26.49 -7.42 0.88
C LYS A 846 -27.96 -7.76 1.10
N PHE A 847 -28.84 -7.18 0.30
CA PHE A 847 -30.28 -7.43 0.33
C PHE A 847 -30.67 -8.44 -0.73
N GLU A 848 -31.64 -9.29 -0.39
CA GLU A 848 -32.36 -10.12 -1.34
C GLU A 848 -33.86 -9.96 -1.04
N PRO A 849 -34.65 -9.30 -1.92
CA PRO A 849 -34.29 -8.81 -3.26
C PRO A 849 -33.64 -7.40 -3.28
N GLN A 850 -33.00 -7.03 -4.41
CA GLN A 850 -32.21 -5.79 -4.54
C GLN A 850 -33.05 -4.50 -4.38
N GLU A 851 -34.33 -4.54 -4.72
CA GLU A 851 -35.25 -3.41 -4.59
C GLU A 851 -35.41 -2.99 -3.13
N LEU A 852 -35.29 -3.91 -2.17
CA LEU A 852 -35.30 -3.56 -0.75
C LEU A 852 -34.07 -2.72 -0.36
N ALA A 853 -32.90 -2.95 -0.98
CA ALA A 853 -31.74 -2.11 -0.73
C ALA A 853 -31.97 -0.67 -1.19
N GLN A 854 -32.64 -0.50 -2.33
CA GLN A 854 -33.02 0.81 -2.86
C GLN A 854 -33.98 1.53 -1.91
N GLN A 855 -35.03 0.84 -1.43
CA GLN A 855 -35.99 1.40 -0.47
C GLN A 855 -35.33 1.80 0.85
N PHE A 856 -34.45 0.95 1.41
CA PHE A 856 -33.68 1.29 2.61
C PHE A 856 -32.77 2.51 2.37
N ASN A 857 -32.05 2.55 1.25
CA ASN A 857 -31.16 3.67 0.92
C ASN A 857 -31.94 4.99 0.75
N GLU A 858 -33.11 4.94 0.11
CA GLU A 858 -33.97 6.10 -0.09
C GLU A 858 -34.49 6.66 1.24
N ILE A 859 -35.03 5.80 2.13
CA ILE A 859 -35.53 6.24 3.45
C ILE A 859 -34.40 6.81 4.31
N LEU A 860 -33.24 6.15 4.34
CA LEU A 860 -32.07 6.61 5.10
C LEU A 860 -31.52 7.94 4.56
N SER A 861 -31.55 8.15 3.23
CA SER A 861 -31.08 9.39 2.61
C SER A 861 -32.07 10.55 2.79
N GLN A 862 -33.37 10.30 2.65
CA GLN A 862 -34.42 11.31 2.83
C GLN A 862 -34.49 11.82 4.28
N SER A 863 -34.37 10.91 5.25
CA SER A 863 -34.42 11.24 6.68
C SER A 863 -33.24 12.08 7.16
N ARG A 864 -32.13 12.12 6.41
CA ARG A 864 -30.98 12.98 6.70
C ARG A 864 -31.12 14.40 6.18
N GLY A 865 -31.88 14.60 5.10
CA GLY A 865 -32.01 15.91 4.43
C GLY A 865 -33.04 16.84 5.07
N THR A 866 -33.74 16.40 6.12
CA THR A 866 -34.86 17.12 6.73
C THR A 866 -34.49 18.05 7.90
N TYR A 867 -33.20 18.34 8.10
CA TYR A 867 -32.69 19.22 9.17
C TYR A 867 -31.85 20.39 8.65
#